data_AF-A0A7J4NJQ3-F1
#
_entry.id   AF-A0A7J4NJQ3-F1
#
_cell.length_a   1.000
_cell.length_b   1.000
_cell.length_c   1.000
_cell.angle_alpha   90.00
_cell.angle_beta   90.00
_cell.angle_gamma   90.00
#
_symmetry.space_group_name_H-M   'P 1'
#
loop_
_entity.id
_entity.type
_entity.pdbx_description
1 polymer ?
#
loop_
_entity_poly.entity_id
_entity_poly.type
_entity_poly.pdbx_seq_one_letter_code
_entity_poly.pdbx_strand_id
1 'polypeptide(L)'
;MILTDQGTSDPLSSDSDGDGMPDGWEVWFARWDTFESEWTLNPVNESDIFEDPDGDGMTNWEEYNTVNANYSETNENQTTPQYHPFKLGNILILTPWNQATGTPSFGAYITAEQYLISGPTCDPNEPDSDGDGLLDGIELLFTQWNSTFQNWSLNPLVAGDGGGDGDQDALTDRQELNLTYENPLNGGLAPPDAPKMWEEAFALEPLNFTSRMQAILSSKLGRAYLALEQHSEWVSTGVAGPLLSTLIGITDPTNNDTDDDGMIDGYEYWFTEWDLDGNRWSMNPLTQSDIDADSDDDSYDCNEDGIIQMSERYTNLREYEARVYGKESLRYMFPPGFGVVDFGDDAIAAQMSENGLSWEQGRQAIVSLFASKDVTSSERLNRINTAWADNFNISLLGISDPTHPDSDLDGIPDGWEFCYGTYNVVLPVDEYRWTLNPVNPLDVDYDPDEDGWFDRTSQDTPAEQGVWFDHQFTPGGIDNQYAPGNSPLFFTNWMEYDNGTRPDLNDTDGDAVNMIRVADPVDQMLTTDYYRSWALTDGREVFKYGSDATNNDTDWDMLPDWYELEFGWNESNDNWSSYQQVEVVWEQYSILGSIAMRPLHANGTQLERPILNWTWVTFDPRDPADSLQDPDKDGNWACSNAGCTYTPYNNFQEFFGLTNQSITSSTLARSTPVTIAGTTPPIQIVPQEWWELQDALLARGRANEYDWNYLRMFRVNQFTDQLYALVIDDHDTDYLTINGADDTPLVKGDWTADWDRVFGDQYHMPNTGLGERVYGWWLLDYNGDNIADGTNPLKWDTDGDWLNDWFEIENDML
;
A
#
# COMPACT_ATOMS: atom_id res chain seq x y z
N MET A 1 18.92 -73.87 -56.25
CA MET A 1 18.38 -72.58 -56.72
C MET A 1 16.95 -72.52 -56.22
N ILE A 2 16.76 -71.92 -55.06
CA ILE A 2 15.56 -71.15 -54.72
C ILE A 2 16.15 -69.96 -53.98
N LEU A 3 16.25 -68.83 -54.68
CA LEU A 3 16.40 -67.54 -54.04
C LEU A 3 15.13 -67.37 -53.22
N THR A 4 15.26 -67.45 -51.90
CA THR A 4 14.21 -67.00 -50.99
C THR A 4 14.36 -65.49 -50.92
N ASP A 5 13.39 -64.75 -51.45
CA ASP A 5 13.25 -63.32 -51.19
C ASP A 5 13.18 -63.13 -49.67
N GLN A 6 14.25 -62.59 -49.09
CA GLN A 6 14.28 -62.08 -47.71
C GLN A 6 14.48 -60.57 -47.83
N GLY A 7 13.55 -59.78 -47.30
CA GLY A 7 13.60 -58.31 -47.31
C GLY A 7 13.13 -57.66 -48.61
N THR A 8 12.05 -58.15 -49.23
CA THR A 8 11.44 -57.49 -50.41
C THR A 8 10.18 -56.76 -49.99
N SER A 9 10.06 -55.47 -50.31
CA SER A 9 8.78 -54.75 -50.30
C SER A 9 7.81 -55.36 -51.33
N ASP A 10 6.51 -55.30 -51.03
CA ASP A 10 5.43 -55.74 -51.91
C ASP A 10 5.18 -54.67 -52.99
N PRO A 11 5.52 -54.92 -54.27
CA PRO A 11 5.32 -53.93 -55.34
C PRO A 11 3.83 -53.63 -55.66
N LEU A 12 2.89 -54.29 -54.97
CA LEU A 12 1.45 -54.05 -55.06
C LEU A 12 0.88 -53.33 -53.84
N SER A 13 1.67 -53.16 -52.78
CA SER A 13 1.36 -52.31 -51.64
C SER A 13 2.13 -50.99 -51.78
N SER A 14 1.53 -49.88 -51.35
CA SER A 14 2.29 -48.63 -51.17
C SER A 14 3.04 -48.60 -49.85
N ASP A 15 2.64 -49.42 -48.88
CA ASP A 15 3.16 -49.54 -47.51
C ASP A 15 3.24 -51.05 -47.19
N SER A 16 4.46 -51.59 -47.20
CA SER A 16 4.72 -53.03 -47.22
C SER A 16 4.72 -53.70 -45.85
N ASP A 17 5.11 -52.98 -44.81
CA ASP A 17 5.10 -53.44 -43.41
C ASP A 17 3.90 -52.90 -42.61
N GLY A 18 3.17 -51.93 -43.13
CA GLY A 18 1.89 -51.47 -42.62
C GLY A 18 2.01 -50.45 -41.50
N ASP A 19 3.12 -49.71 -41.43
CA ASP A 19 3.38 -48.73 -40.38
C ASP A 19 2.76 -47.35 -40.67
N GLY A 20 2.22 -47.15 -41.88
CA GLY A 20 1.59 -45.90 -42.30
C GLY A 20 2.52 -44.94 -43.04
N MET A 21 3.75 -45.35 -43.35
CA MET A 21 4.69 -44.68 -44.25
C MET A 21 4.77 -45.43 -45.59
N PRO A 22 4.88 -44.75 -46.75
CA PRO A 22 4.98 -45.44 -48.02
C PRO A 22 6.41 -45.87 -48.35
N ASP A 23 6.56 -47.08 -48.91
CA ASP A 23 7.84 -47.66 -49.33
C ASP A 23 8.69 -46.69 -50.18
N GLY A 24 8.02 -45.92 -51.05
CA GLY A 24 8.67 -44.97 -51.95
C GLY A 24 9.26 -43.76 -51.23
N TRP A 25 8.59 -43.27 -50.19
CA TRP A 25 9.04 -42.18 -49.34
C TRP A 25 10.21 -42.65 -48.47
N GLU A 26 10.08 -43.82 -47.85
CA GLU A 26 11.14 -44.42 -47.03
C GLU A 26 12.42 -44.66 -47.83
N VAL A 27 12.32 -45.22 -49.04
CA VAL A 27 13.49 -45.43 -49.91
C VAL A 27 14.13 -44.11 -50.36
N TRP A 28 13.35 -43.05 -50.51
CA TRP A 28 13.87 -41.73 -50.90
C TRP A 28 14.65 -41.07 -49.76
N PHE A 29 14.12 -41.15 -48.54
CA PHE A 29 14.71 -40.52 -47.37
C PHE A 29 15.71 -41.39 -46.61
N ALA A 30 15.73 -42.71 -46.82
CA ALA A 30 16.68 -43.60 -46.16
C ALA A 30 18.13 -43.12 -46.28
N ARG A 31 18.78 -42.94 -45.13
CA ARG A 31 20.21 -42.66 -44.99
C ARG A 31 20.87 -43.80 -44.21
N TRP A 32 22.16 -43.99 -44.44
CA TRP A 32 22.95 -44.93 -43.66
C TRP A 32 23.52 -44.18 -42.45
N ASP A 33 23.03 -44.48 -41.25
CA ASP A 33 23.65 -43.96 -40.04
C ASP A 33 24.97 -44.69 -39.78
N THR A 34 26.05 -43.90 -39.74
CA THR A 34 27.39 -44.41 -39.50
C THR A 34 27.68 -44.73 -38.04
N PHE A 35 26.91 -44.16 -37.09
CA PHE A 35 27.10 -44.38 -35.67
C PHE A 35 26.42 -45.68 -35.23
N GLU A 36 25.11 -45.82 -35.46
CA GLU A 36 24.35 -47.03 -35.10
C GLU A 36 24.50 -48.17 -36.13
N SER A 37 25.09 -47.87 -37.30
CA SER A 37 25.34 -48.86 -38.37
C SER A 37 24.06 -49.51 -38.91
N GLU A 38 23.01 -48.71 -39.07
CA GLU A 38 21.71 -49.09 -39.60
C GLU A 38 21.16 -48.07 -40.60
N TRP A 39 20.04 -48.39 -41.24
CA TRP A 39 19.32 -47.46 -42.13
C TRP A 39 18.30 -46.70 -41.31
N THR A 40 18.18 -45.39 -41.54
CA THR A 40 17.23 -44.52 -40.83
C THR A 40 15.76 -44.81 -41.15
N LEU A 41 15.51 -45.43 -42.31
CA LEU A 41 14.19 -45.85 -42.79
C LEU A 41 14.33 -47.17 -43.56
N ASN A 42 13.36 -48.05 -43.42
CA ASN A 42 13.37 -49.37 -44.03
C ASN A 42 11.95 -49.91 -44.29
N PRO A 43 11.53 -50.04 -45.57
CA PRO A 43 10.15 -50.33 -46.00
C PRO A 43 9.65 -51.76 -45.73
N VAL A 44 10.32 -52.49 -44.85
CA VAL A 44 9.94 -53.84 -44.41
C VAL A 44 10.19 -54.01 -42.90
N ASN A 45 10.27 -52.91 -42.16
CA ASN A 45 10.54 -52.84 -40.73
C ASN A 45 9.63 -51.83 -40.00
N GLU A 46 8.42 -52.25 -39.62
CA GLU A 46 7.43 -51.45 -38.88
C GLU A 46 7.88 -50.75 -37.57
N SER A 47 9.12 -50.96 -37.11
CA SER A 47 9.62 -50.39 -35.85
C SER A 47 10.25 -49.00 -36.00
N ASP A 48 10.68 -48.62 -37.20
CA ASP A 48 11.32 -47.34 -37.49
C ASP A 48 10.33 -46.16 -37.49
N ILE A 49 9.03 -46.45 -37.44
CA ILE A 49 7.94 -45.50 -37.19
C ILE A 49 8.16 -44.53 -36.01
N PHE A 50 8.93 -44.93 -34.98
CA PHE A 50 9.24 -44.13 -33.79
C PHE A 50 10.67 -43.58 -33.77
N GLU A 51 11.46 -43.87 -34.80
CA GLU A 51 12.81 -43.33 -34.91
C GLU A 51 12.75 -41.84 -35.26
N ASP A 52 13.83 -41.15 -34.87
CA ASP A 52 14.02 -39.70 -34.95
C ASP A 52 15.49 -39.49 -35.37
N PRO A 53 15.81 -39.65 -36.67
CA PRO A 53 17.20 -39.73 -37.11
C PRO A 53 18.00 -38.43 -37.00
N ASP A 54 17.34 -37.28 -37.06
CA ASP A 54 17.95 -35.95 -36.89
C ASP A 54 17.81 -35.39 -35.47
N GLY A 55 16.99 -36.01 -34.62
CA GLY A 55 16.90 -35.75 -33.19
C GLY A 55 16.03 -34.54 -32.83
N ASP A 56 15.20 -34.10 -33.77
CA ASP A 56 14.36 -32.91 -33.67
C ASP A 56 13.09 -33.13 -32.84
N GLY A 57 12.81 -34.40 -32.52
CA GLY A 57 11.70 -34.85 -31.69
C GLY A 57 10.39 -35.08 -32.41
N MET A 58 10.41 -35.12 -33.75
CA MET A 58 9.35 -35.63 -34.60
C MET A 58 9.66 -37.08 -34.99
N THR A 59 8.67 -37.96 -34.93
CA THR A 59 8.87 -39.33 -35.40
C THR A 59 8.79 -39.41 -36.93
N ASN A 60 9.51 -40.35 -37.53
CA ASN A 60 9.41 -40.65 -38.97
C ASN A 60 7.96 -40.72 -39.49
N TRP A 61 7.03 -41.27 -38.70
CA TRP A 61 5.61 -41.31 -39.04
C TRP A 61 4.95 -39.95 -39.06
N GLU A 62 5.24 -39.12 -38.06
CA GLU A 62 4.70 -37.77 -37.96
C GLU A 62 5.17 -36.93 -39.15
N GLU A 63 6.43 -37.07 -39.55
CA GLU A 63 7.05 -36.34 -40.65
C GLU A 63 6.43 -36.65 -42.00
N TYR A 64 6.29 -37.93 -42.37
CA TYR A 64 5.58 -38.29 -43.60
C TYR A 64 4.12 -37.80 -43.56
N ASN A 65 3.43 -38.00 -42.43
CA ASN A 65 2.01 -37.70 -42.31
C ASN A 65 1.70 -36.20 -42.14
N THR A 66 2.71 -35.31 -42.17
CA THR A 66 2.52 -33.88 -42.43
C THR A 66 1.89 -33.61 -43.79
N VAL A 67 2.02 -34.54 -44.75
CA VAL A 67 1.48 -34.44 -46.12
C VAL A 67 0.02 -33.96 -46.14
N ASN A 68 -0.36 -33.21 -47.17
CA ASN A 68 -1.77 -32.94 -47.45
C ASN A 68 -2.55 -34.26 -47.56
N ALA A 69 -3.63 -34.41 -46.80
CA ALA A 69 -4.44 -35.62 -46.77
C ALA A 69 -4.83 -36.17 -48.17
N ASN A 70 -5.05 -35.28 -49.15
CA ASN A 70 -5.41 -35.69 -50.53
C ASN A 70 -4.26 -36.34 -51.32
N TYR A 71 -3.03 -36.20 -50.85
CA TYR A 71 -1.83 -36.76 -51.46
C TYR A 71 -1.20 -37.87 -50.62
N SER A 72 -1.80 -38.25 -49.48
CA SER A 72 -1.33 -39.40 -48.69
C SER A 72 -1.47 -40.71 -49.49
N GLU A 73 -0.39 -41.47 -49.58
CA GLU A 73 -0.32 -42.79 -50.20
C GLU A 73 -0.63 -43.95 -49.23
N THR A 74 -0.89 -43.65 -47.95
CA THR A 74 -1.22 -44.62 -46.90
C THR A 74 -2.66 -44.41 -46.38
N ASN A 75 -2.90 -43.38 -45.56
CA ASN A 75 -4.22 -43.10 -44.97
C ASN A 75 -4.53 -41.60 -44.88
N GLU A 76 -5.46 -41.13 -45.72
CA GLU A 76 -5.94 -39.74 -45.75
C GLU A 76 -6.60 -39.24 -44.46
N ASN A 77 -7.00 -40.13 -43.55
CA ASN A 77 -7.68 -39.76 -42.29
C ASN A 77 -6.74 -39.74 -41.07
N GLN A 78 -5.47 -40.08 -41.24
CA GLN A 78 -4.48 -40.17 -40.17
C GLN A 78 -3.29 -39.29 -40.53
N THR A 79 -3.42 -37.99 -40.31
CA THR A 79 -2.38 -37.01 -40.64
C THR A 79 -1.87 -36.28 -39.40
N THR A 80 -0.69 -35.71 -39.49
CA THR A 80 -0.06 -34.86 -38.48
C THR A 80 -0.57 -33.41 -38.63
N PRO A 81 -0.93 -32.71 -37.53
CA PRO A 81 -0.77 -33.09 -36.11
C PRO A 81 -1.98 -33.81 -35.49
N GLN A 82 -2.99 -34.20 -36.29
CA GLN A 82 -4.24 -34.78 -35.75
C GLN A 82 -4.04 -36.11 -35.03
N TYR A 83 -3.04 -36.89 -35.44
CA TYR A 83 -2.67 -38.15 -34.82
C TYR A 83 -1.17 -38.14 -34.52
N HIS A 84 -0.78 -38.94 -33.54
CA HIS A 84 0.62 -39.20 -33.21
C HIS A 84 0.77 -40.68 -32.80
N PRO A 85 1.95 -41.27 -33.01
CA PRO A 85 2.22 -42.63 -32.58
C PRO A 85 2.43 -42.67 -31.06
N PHE A 86 1.86 -43.68 -30.40
CA PHE A 86 2.01 -43.90 -28.97
C PHE A 86 2.41 -45.35 -28.68
N LYS A 87 3.43 -45.51 -27.82
CA LYS A 87 4.02 -46.80 -27.50
C LYS A 87 3.49 -47.35 -26.18
N LEU A 88 2.65 -48.40 -26.24
CA LEU A 88 2.19 -49.13 -25.05
C LEU A 88 2.87 -50.50 -24.97
N GLY A 89 4.07 -50.54 -24.41
CA GLY A 89 4.92 -51.74 -24.41
C GLY A 89 5.45 -52.02 -25.82
N ASN A 90 5.12 -53.20 -26.39
CA ASN A 90 5.50 -53.56 -27.76
C ASN A 90 4.36 -53.34 -28.78
N ILE A 91 3.26 -52.68 -28.38
CA ILE A 91 2.11 -52.45 -29.26
C ILE A 91 2.13 -51.01 -29.73
N LEU A 92 2.07 -50.85 -31.05
CA LEU A 92 1.87 -49.59 -31.74
C LEU A 92 0.40 -49.17 -31.68
N ILE A 93 0.13 -47.93 -31.25
CA ILE A 93 -1.22 -47.36 -31.28
C ILE A 93 -1.13 -45.91 -31.75
N LEU A 94 -1.81 -45.60 -32.86
CA LEU A 94 -2.04 -44.21 -33.27
C LEU A 94 -3.14 -43.60 -32.39
N THR A 95 -2.82 -42.47 -31.75
CA THR A 95 -3.73 -41.78 -30.84
C THR A 95 -4.13 -40.44 -31.43
N PRO A 96 -5.43 -40.08 -31.47
CA PRO A 96 -5.85 -38.77 -31.93
C PRO A 96 -5.51 -37.69 -30.89
N TRP A 97 -5.02 -36.54 -31.35
CA TRP A 97 -4.98 -35.31 -30.58
C TRP A 97 -6.33 -34.60 -30.72
N ASN A 98 -7.10 -34.60 -29.63
CA ASN A 98 -8.49 -34.13 -29.64
C ASN A 98 -8.63 -32.67 -30.09
N GLN A 99 -7.65 -31.80 -29.83
CA GLN A 99 -7.70 -30.38 -30.21
C GLN A 99 -7.47 -30.16 -31.71
N ALA A 100 -6.74 -31.07 -32.37
CA ALA A 100 -6.49 -31.04 -33.81
C ALA A 100 -7.50 -31.87 -34.62
N THR A 101 -8.28 -32.74 -33.99
CA THR A 101 -9.15 -33.65 -34.74
C THR A 101 -10.15 -32.89 -35.61
N GLY A 102 -10.07 -33.08 -36.93
CA GLY A 102 -10.92 -32.42 -37.92
C GLY A 102 -10.34 -31.14 -38.53
N THR A 103 -9.12 -30.74 -38.15
CA THR A 103 -8.37 -29.67 -38.81
C THR A 103 -7.51 -30.25 -39.95
N PRO A 104 -7.07 -29.44 -40.93
CA PRO A 104 -6.19 -29.94 -42.00
C PRO A 104 -4.76 -30.23 -41.51
N SER A 105 -4.05 -31.11 -42.23
CA SER A 105 -2.63 -31.40 -41.95
C SER A 105 -1.72 -30.20 -42.22
N PHE A 106 -0.50 -30.24 -41.70
CA PHE A 106 0.52 -29.20 -41.91
C PHE A 106 0.76 -28.87 -43.40
N GLY A 107 0.95 -29.89 -44.23
CA GLY A 107 1.12 -29.79 -45.68
C GLY A 107 -0.12 -29.38 -46.46
N ALA A 108 -1.26 -29.13 -45.80
CA ALA A 108 -2.43 -28.55 -46.46
C ALA A 108 -2.23 -27.08 -46.88
N TYR A 109 -1.28 -26.40 -46.23
CA TYR A 109 -1.06 -24.95 -46.35
C TYR A 109 0.23 -24.56 -47.06
N ILE A 110 0.98 -25.55 -47.55
CA ILE A 110 2.25 -25.31 -48.22
C ILE A 110 2.07 -24.50 -49.52
N THR A 111 2.89 -23.47 -49.68
CA THR A 111 2.91 -22.66 -50.92
C THR A 111 3.62 -23.42 -52.04
N ALA A 112 3.42 -23.02 -53.30
CA ALA A 112 4.12 -23.65 -54.42
C ALA A 112 5.63 -23.42 -54.34
N GLU A 113 6.05 -22.30 -53.77
CA GLU A 113 7.44 -21.96 -53.50
C GLU A 113 8.03 -22.85 -52.40
N GLN A 114 7.33 -23.00 -51.27
CA GLN A 114 7.80 -23.82 -50.15
C GLN A 114 7.83 -25.31 -50.52
N TYR A 115 6.86 -25.77 -51.32
CA TYR A 115 6.86 -27.13 -51.87
C TYR A 115 8.12 -27.44 -52.70
N LEU A 116 8.75 -26.43 -53.33
CA LEU A 116 10.00 -26.63 -54.07
C LEU A 116 11.23 -26.65 -53.16
N ILE A 117 11.11 -26.18 -51.91
CA ILE A 117 12.17 -26.12 -50.91
C ILE A 117 12.14 -27.41 -50.09
N SER A 118 11.10 -27.62 -49.28
CA SER A 118 10.98 -28.75 -48.34
C SER A 118 10.33 -29.99 -48.96
N GLY A 119 9.49 -29.81 -49.98
CA GLY A 119 8.71 -30.89 -50.57
C GLY A 119 7.31 -31.01 -49.95
N PRO A 120 6.60 -32.13 -50.16
CA PRO A 120 5.23 -32.32 -49.67
C PRO A 120 5.13 -32.71 -48.18
N THR A 121 6.25 -33.08 -47.55
CA THR A 121 6.37 -33.59 -46.17
C THR A 121 7.58 -32.95 -45.50
N CYS A 122 7.70 -33.10 -44.18
CA CYS A 122 8.97 -32.91 -43.47
C CYS A 122 10.01 -33.95 -43.95
N ASP A 123 11.31 -33.64 -43.76
CA ASP A 123 12.43 -34.53 -44.09
C ASP A 123 13.02 -35.17 -42.82
N PRO A 124 12.93 -36.52 -42.66
CA PRO A 124 13.40 -37.29 -41.49
C PRO A 124 14.91 -37.29 -41.25
N ASN A 125 15.63 -36.42 -41.94
CA ASN A 125 17.07 -36.24 -41.77
C ASN A 125 17.46 -34.75 -41.83
N GLU A 126 16.50 -33.84 -41.78
CA GLU A 126 16.70 -32.39 -41.71
C GLU A 126 15.78 -31.82 -40.62
N PRO A 127 16.33 -31.37 -39.49
CA PRO A 127 15.54 -31.06 -38.30
C PRO A 127 14.75 -29.73 -38.36
N ASP A 128 14.87 -28.97 -39.45
CA ASP A 128 14.17 -27.70 -39.73
C ASP A 128 13.81 -27.70 -41.23
N SER A 129 12.68 -28.33 -41.55
CA SER A 129 12.29 -28.65 -42.93
C SER A 129 12.04 -27.39 -43.76
N ASP A 130 11.51 -26.33 -43.16
CA ASP A 130 11.18 -25.10 -43.88
C ASP A 130 12.25 -24.01 -43.82
N GLY A 131 13.27 -24.19 -42.98
CA GLY A 131 14.49 -23.39 -42.89
C GLY A 131 14.29 -22.07 -42.17
N ASP A 132 13.31 -21.99 -41.27
CA ASP A 132 12.96 -20.77 -40.56
C ASP A 132 13.65 -20.64 -39.19
N GLY A 133 14.33 -21.69 -38.73
CA GLY A 133 15.10 -21.75 -37.50
C GLY A 133 14.37 -22.38 -36.30
N LEU A 134 13.12 -22.79 -36.45
CA LEU A 134 12.43 -23.66 -35.51
C LEU A 134 12.61 -25.13 -35.93
N LEU A 135 12.60 -26.05 -34.96
CA LEU A 135 12.69 -27.48 -35.27
C LEU A 135 11.28 -28.03 -35.55
N ASP A 136 11.16 -29.00 -36.46
CA ASP A 136 9.84 -29.51 -36.85
C ASP A 136 9.10 -30.12 -35.63
N GLY A 137 9.84 -30.83 -34.78
CA GLY A 137 9.34 -31.36 -33.51
C GLY A 137 8.92 -30.29 -32.50
N ILE A 138 9.55 -29.11 -32.45
CA ILE A 138 9.10 -28.00 -31.58
C ILE A 138 7.77 -27.46 -32.08
N GLU A 139 7.67 -27.22 -33.38
CA GLU A 139 6.45 -26.70 -34.00
C GLU A 139 5.31 -27.69 -33.83
N LEU A 140 5.58 -29.00 -33.98
CA LEU A 140 4.62 -30.04 -33.63
C LEU A 140 4.14 -29.89 -32.18
N LEU A 141 5.04 -29.69 -31.21
CA LEU A 141 4.66 -29.64 -29.78
C LEU A 141 3.83 -28.42 -29.40
N PHE A 142 4.17 -27.24 -29.90
CA PHE A 142 3.58 -25.97 -29.45
C PHE A 142 2.55 -25.36 -30.41
N THR A 143 2.33 -25.97 -31.57
CA THR A 143 1.31 -25.47 -32.51
C THR A 143 -0.09 -25.43 -31.88
N GLN A 144 -0.84 -24.38 -32.22
CA GLN A 144 -2.27 -24.24 -31.93
C GLN A 144 -3.06 -23.98 -33.22
N TRP A 145 -4.29 -24.48 -33.28
CA TRP A 145 -5.17 -24.24 -34.43
C TRP A 145 -5.91 -22.91 -34.29
N ASN A 146 -5.60 -21.94 -35.16
CA ASN A 146 -6.33 -20.69 -35.22
C ASN A 146 -7.59 -20.82 -36.09
N SER A 147 -8.75 -20.90 -35.44
CA SER A 147 -10.03 -21.05 -36.15
C SER A 147 -10.45 -19.83 -36.99
N THR A 148 -9.94 -18.64 -36.68
CA THR A 148 -10.26 -17.39 -37.38
C THR A 148 -9.48 -17.29 -38.69
N PHE A 149 -8.18 -17.57 -38.64
CA PHE A 149 -7.29 -17.52 -39.80
C PHE A 149 -7.21 -18.85 -40.58
N GLN A 150 -7.75 -19.93 -40.00
CA GLN A 150 -7.75 -21.28 -40.57
C GLN A 150 -6.36 -21.81 -40.89
N ASN A 151 -5.41 -21.57 -40.00
CA ASN A 151 -4.02 -22.01 -40.05
C ASN A 151 -3.54 -22.46 -38.66
N TRP A 152 -2.38 -23.10 -38.66
CA TRP A 152 -1.62 -23.44 -37.47
C TRP A 152 -0.76 -22.25 -37.03
N SER A 153 -0.53 -22.09 -35.72
CA SER A 153 0.34 -21.02 -35.18
C SER A 153 1.82 -21.26 -35.49
N LEU A 154 2.21 -22.54 -35.46
CA LEU A 154 3.50 -23.10 -35.86
C LEU A 154 3.29 -24.26 -36.83
N ASN A 155 4.10 -24.38 -37.88
CA ASN A 155 3.92 -25.33 -38.96
C ASN A 155 5.25 -25.60 -39.67
N PRO A 156 5.78 -26.83 -39.57
CA PRO A 156 7.13 -27.19 -40.06
C PRO A 156 7.32 -27.20 -41.58
N LEU A 157 6.30 -26.76 -42.31
CA LEU A 157 6.29 -26.64 -43.75
C LEU A 157 5.94 -25.23 -44.22
N VAL A 158 5.96 -24.22 -43.33
CA VAL A 158 5.57 -22.84 -43.63
C VAL A 158 6.48 -21.85 -42.90
N ALA A 159 7.59 -21.51 -43.55
CA ALA A 159 8.58 -20.63 -42.96
C ALA A 159 8.03 -19.25 -42.53
N GLY A 160 8.49 -18.78 -41.36
CA GLY A 160 8.23 -17.43 -40.86
C GLY A 160 6.89 -17.29 -40.13
N ASP A 161 6.39 -18.36 -39.53
CA ASP A 161 5.27 -18.32 -38.59
C ASP A 161 5.75 -18.11 -37.14
N GLY A 162 4.92 -18.42 -36.14
CA GLY A 162 5.21 -18.13 -34.72
C GLY A 162 5.10 -16.65 -34.32
N GLY A 163 4.52 -15.81 -35.17
CA GLY A 163 4.25 -14.40 -34.86
C GLY A 163 2.94 -14.14 -34.13
N GLY A 164 2.21 -15.19 -33.76
CA GLY A 164 1.02 -15.10 -32.91
C GLY A 164 1.41 -15.15 -31.43
N ASP A 165 0.50 -14.67 -30.58
CA ASP A 165 0.56 -14.75 -29.11
C ASP A 165 -0.54 -15.75 -28.70
N GLY A 166 -0.14 -17.00 -28.49
CA GLY A 166 -1.05 -18.14 -28.35
C GLY A 166 -1.85 -18.15 -27.05
N ASP A 167 -1.26 -17.71 -25.96
CA ASP A 167 -1.80 -17.71 -24.60
C ASP A 167 -2.09 -16.30 -24.04
N GLN A 168 -1.84 -15.25 -24.82
CA GLN A 168 -2.16 -13.85 -24.55
C GLN A 168 -1.36 -13.24 -23.41
N ASP A 169 -0.09 -13.60 -23.30
CA ASP A 169 0.82 -13.14 -22.26
C ASP A 169 1.65 -11.90 -22.66
N ALA A 170 1.50 -11.41 -23.90
CA ALA A 170 2.26 -10.33 -24.55
C ALA A 170 3.54 -10.77 -25.29
N LEU A 171 3.83 -12.06 -25.39
CA LEU A 171 4.92 -12.62 -26.18
C LEU A 171 4.37 -13.34 -27.41
N THR A 172 5.15 -13.31 -28.48
CA THR A 172 4.87 -14.21 -29.61
C THR A 172 5.48 -15.57 -29.35
N ASP A 173 4.87 -16.64 -29.87
CA ASP A 173 5.39 -18.02 -29.78
C ASP A 173 6.90 -18.08 -30.14
N ARG A 174 7.33 -17.31 -31.15
CA ARG A 174 8.74 -17.24 -31.57
C ARG A 174 9.68 -16.56 -30.58
N GLN A 175 9.20 -15.56 -29.83
CA GLN A 175 10.00 -14.88 -28.80
C GLN A 175 10.28 -15.83 -27.64
N GLU A 176 9.25 -16.55 -27.21
CA GLU A 176 9.31 -17.55 -26.15
C GLU A 176 10.27 -18.69 -26.49
N LEU A 177 10.15 -19.25 -27.70
CA LEU A 177 11.02 -20.33 -28.18
C LEU A 177 12.48 -19.90 -28.37
N ASN A 178 12.76 -18.60 -28.48
CA ASN A 178 14.11 -18.08 -28.71
C ASN A 178 14.87 -17.72 -27.41
N LEU A 179 14.21 -17.74 -26.25
CA LEU A 179 14.83 -17.43 -24.94
C LEU A 179 15.99 -18.35 -24.56
N THR A 180 16.04 -19.56 -25.13
CA THR A 180 17.19 -20.46 -24.98
C THR A 180 18.49 -19.86 -25.54
N TYR A 181 18.40 -19.10 -26.64
CA TYR A 181 19.55 -18.60 -27.39
C TYR A 181 19.86 -17.12 -27.13
N GLU A 182 18.83 -16.32 -26.83
CA GLU A 182 18.92 -14.86 -26.73
C GLU A 182 18.34 -14.37 -25.40
N ASN A 183 18.86 -13.24 -24.90
CA ASN A 183 18.26 -12.59 -23.72
C ASN A 183 17.12 -11.69 -24.18
N PRO A 184 16.22 -11.26 -23.28
CA PRO A 184 15.09 -10.40 -23.64
C PRO A 184 15.52 -9.16 -24.43
N LEU A 185 14.81 -8.91 -25.53
CA LEU A 185 14.96 -7.71 -26.36
C LEU A 185 13.90 -6.66 -26.01
N ASN A 186 13.77 -6.36 -24.72
CA ASN A 186 12.69 -5.58 -24.13
C ASN A 186 12.96 -4.06 -24.05
N GLY A 187 14.20 -3.62 -24.30
CA GLY A 187 14.60 -2.21 -24.21
C GLY A 187 15.35 -1.88 -22.92
N GLY A 188 15.39 -2.79 -21.95
CA GLY A 188 16.13 -2.66 -20.70
C GLY A 188 17.64 -2.88 -20.86
N LEU A 189 18.39 -2.55 -19.81
CA LEU A 189 19.84 -2.69 -19.78
C LEU A 189 20.25 -4.14 -19.47
N ALA A 190 20.83 -4.83 -20.45
CA ALA A 190 21.51 -6.11 -20.23
C ALA A 190 22.90 -6.09 -20.88
N PRO A 191 23.98 -6.36 -20.11
CA PRO A 191 25.32 -6.46 -20.69
C PRO A 191 25.42 -7.71 -21.59
N PRO A 192 26.27 -7.71 -22.64
CA PRO A 192 26.38 -8.84 -23.57
C PRO A 192 26.80 -10.18 -22.92
N ASP A 193 27.36 -10.14 -21.71
CA ASP A 193 27.79 -11.28 -20.91
C ASP A 193 26.84 -11.63 -19.77
N ALA A 194 25.66 -11.01 -19.69
CA ALA A 194 24.60 -11.44 -18.79
C ALA A 194 24.22 -12.92 -19.07
N PRO A 195 24.12 -13.77 -18.03
CA PRO A 195 23.64 -15.13 -18.17
C PRO A 195 22.28 -15.20 -18.86
N LYS A 196 22.02 -16.30 -19.55
CA LYS A 196 20.65 -16.58 -20.04
C LYS A 196 19.71 -16.76 -18.85
N MET A 197 18.46 -16.39 -19.03
CA MET A 197 17.40 -16.59 -18.02
C MET A 197 17.37 -18.03 -17.49
N TRP A 198 17.52 -19.01 -18.39
CA TRP A 198 17.55 -20.42 -18.02
C TRP A 198 18.83 -20.84 -17.29
N GLU A 199 19.98 -20.21 -17.56
CA GLU A 199 21.24 -20.48 -16.85
C GLU A 199 21.14 -20.02 -15.40
N GLU A 200 20.52 -18.86 -15.17
CA GLU A 200 20.20 -18.36 -13.84
C GLU A 200 19.18 -19.25 -13.13
N ALA A 201 18.03 -19.52 -13.75
CA ALA A 201 16.98 -20.33 -13.16
C ALA A 201 17.50 -21.72 -12.75
N PHE A 202 18.35 -22.33 -13.58
CA PHE A 202 19.00 -23.60 -13.23
C PHE A 202 20.00 -23.45 -12.08
N ALA A 203 20.71 -22.33 -11.97
CA ALA A 203 21.65 -22.06 -10.89
C ALA A 203 20.95 -21.82 -9.54
N LEU A 204 19.82 -21.13 -9.55
CA LEU A 204 19.01 -20.82 -8.36
C LEU A 204 18.19 -22.04 -7.92
N GLU A 205 17.47 -22.68 -8.85
CA GLU A 205 16.45 -23.68 -8.56
C GLU A 205 16.51 -24.94 -9.47
N PRO A 206 17.59 -25.74 -9.44
CA PRO A 206 17.80 -26.84 -10.38
C PRO A 206 16.70 -27.93 -10.34
N LEU A 207 16.04 -28.11 -9.18
CA LEU A 207 14.95 -29.06 -9.02
C LEU A 207 13.63 -28.55 -9.63
N ASN A 208 13.29 -27.28 -9.42
CA ASN A 208 12.11 -26.65 -10.00
C ASN A 208 12.27 -26.56 -11.51
N PHE A 209 13.46 -26.15 -11.96
CA PHE A 209 13.83 -26.11 -13.38
C PHE A 209 13.55 -27.43 -14.12
N THR A 210 14.02 -28.56 -13.56
CA THR A 210 13.79 -29.88 -14.16
C THR A 210 12.30 -30.27 -14.10
N SER A 211 11.60 -29.88 -13.04
CA SER A 211 10.18 -30.18 -12.86
C SER A 211 9.29 -29.39 -13.82
N ARG A 212 9.65 -28.12 -14.10
CA ARG A 212 9.01 -27.24 -15.08
C ARG A 212 9.09 -27.82 -16.48
N MET A 213 10.30 -28.19 -16.92
CA MET A 213 10.52 -28.89 -18.19
C MET A 213 9.65 -30.16 -18.31
N GLN A 214 9.62 -30.96 -17.24
CA GLN A 214 8.77 -32.15 -17.21
C GLN A 214 7.26 -31.79 -17.30
N ALA A 215 6.82 -30.69 -16.70
CA ALA A 215 5.43 -30.22 -16.75
C ALA A 215 5.03 -29.77 -18.16
N ILE A 216 5.85 -28.93 -18.79
CA ILE A 216 5.69 -28.49 -20.20
C ILE A 216 5.53 -29.71 -21.11
N LEU A 217 6.45 -30.67 -21.04
CA LEU A 217 6.42 -31.85 -21.90
C LEU A 217 5.23 -32.76 -21.60
N SER A 218 4.90 -32.95 -20.32
CA SER A 218 3.77 -33.81 -19.93
C SER A 218 2.41 -33.24 -20.37
N SER A 219 2.30 -31.91 -20.54
CA SER A 219 1.08 -31.26 -21.03
C SER A 219 0.80 -31.58 -22.51
N LYS A 220 1.84 -31.88 -23.32
CA LYS A 220 1.72 -32.19 -24.75
C LYS A 220 1.34 -33.65 -25.06
N LEU A 221 1.05 -34.45 -24.03
CA LEU A 221 0.60 -35.84 -24.12
C LEU A 221 1.59 -36.73 -24.92
N GLY A 222 1.09 -37.65 -25.74
CA GLY A 222 1.93 -38.63 -26.45
C GLY A 222 2.84 -38.02 -27.52
N ARG A 223 2.61 -36.77 -27.94
CA ARG A 223 3.48 -36.06 -28.90
C ARG A 223 4.85 -35.74 -28.32
N ALA A 224 4.94 -35.52 -27.01
CA ALA A 224 6.21 -35.28 -26.31
C ALA A 224 6.98 -36.56 -25.97
N TYR A 225 6.66 -37.70 -26.59
CA TYR A 225 7.31 -38.98 -26.27
C TYR A 225 8.85 -38.90 -26.43
N LEU A 226 9.33 -38.42 -27.59
CA LEU A 226 10.76 -38.27 -27.87
C LEU A 226 11.40 -37.18 -26.99
N ALA A 227 10.70 -36.07 -26.79
CA ALA A 227 11.13 -34.99 -25.90
C ALA A 227 11.32 -35.48 -24.45
N LEU A 228 10.43 -36.32 -23.94
CA LEU A 228 10.51 -36.93 -22.60
C LEU A 228 11.66 -37.93 -22.49
N GLU A 229 11.99 -38.63 -23.57
CA GLU A 229 13.15 -39.52 -23.64
C GLU A 229 14.45 -38.71 -23.57
N GLN A 230 14.59 -37.65 -24.37
CA GLN A 230 15.73 -36.74 -24.32
C GLN A 230 15.85 -36.05 -22.94
N HIS A 231 14.74 -35.60 -22.35
CA HIS A 231 14.71 -35.05 -20.99
C HIS A 231 15.23 -36.06 -19.95
N SER A 232 14.79 -37.32 -20.03
CA SER A 232 15.25 -38.38 -19.12
C SER A 232 16.74 -38.68 -19.29
N GLU A 233 17.24 -38.65 -20.52
CA GLU A 233 18.66 -38.80 -20.82
C GLU A 233 19.47 -37.64 -20.20
N TRP A 234 19.05 -36.40 -20.42
CA TRP A 234 19.72 -35.22 -19.88
C TRP A 234 19.76 -35.22 -18.34
N VAL A 235 18.65 -35.54 -17.67
CA VAL A 235 18.63 -35.66 -16.20
C VAL A 235 19.62 -36.71 -15.70
N SER A 236 19.84 -37.79 -16.46
CA SER A 236 20.72 -38.88 -16.06
C SER A 236 22.20 -38.69 -16.45
N THR A 237 22.48 -38.01 -17.57
CA THR A 237 23.81 -37.90 -18.18
C THR A 237 24.39 -36.49 -18.15
N GLY A 238 23.54 -35.46 -18.05
CA GLY A 238 23.87 -34.05 -18.24
C GLY A 238 24.02 -33.63 -19.69
N VAL A 239 23.74 -34.51 -20.66
CA VAL A 239 23.84 -34.23 -22.11
C VAL A 239 22.44 -34.00 -22.66
N ALA A 240 22.19 -32.81 -23.20
CA ALA A 240 20.94 -32.50 -23.89
C ALA A 240 21.04 -32.95 -25.36
N GLY A 241 20.04 -33.69 -25.84
CA GLY A 241 19.86 -33.98 -27.26
C GLY A 241 19.44 -32.74 -28.05
N PRO A 242 19.35 -32.83 -29.40
CA PRO A 242 19.08 -31.67 -30.25
C PRO A 242 17.78 -30.95 -29.86
N LEU A 243 16.63 -31.64 -29.78
CA LEU A 243 15.39 -31.04 -29.30
C LEU A 243 15.50 -30.48 -27.88
N LEU A 244 15.99 -31.25 -26.90
CA LEU A 244 16.00 -30.73 -25.52
C LEU A 244 16.90 -29.50 -25.36
N SER A 245 17.97 -29.42 -26.16
CA SER A 245 18.88 -28.28 -26.14
C SER A 245 18.23 -26.97 -26.58
N THR A 246 17.13 -27.03 -27.33
CA THR A 246 16.34 -25.87 -27.76
C THR A 246 15.24 -25.53 -26.74
N LEU A 247 14.71 -26.53 -26.03
CA LEU A 247 13.61 -26.37 -25.07
C LEU A 247 14.06 -25.93 -23.67
N ILE A 248 15.34 -26.05 -23.33
CA ILE A 248 15.83 -25.89 -21.95
C ILE A 248 15.50 -24.53 -21.32
N GLY A 249 15.38 -23.47 -22.14
CA GLY A 249 15.17 -22.10 -21.68
C GLY A 249 13.97 -21.40 -22.28
N ILE A 250 13.00 -22.12 -22.82
CA ILE A 250 11.78 -21.51 -23.35
C ILE A 250 10.79 -21.21 -22.22
N THR A 251 9.94 -20.20 -22.45
CA THR A 251 8.59 -20.16 -21.88
C THR A 251 7.65 -20.99 -22.77
N ASP A 252 6.55 -21.53 -22.24
CA ASP A 252 5.62 -22.40 -22.98
C ASP A 252 4.57 -21.56 -23.72
N PRO A 253 4.55 -21.50 -25.08
CA PRO A 253 3.61 -20.69 -25.88
C PRO A 253 2.11 -21.04 -25.78
N THR A 254 1.77 -21.89 -24.83
CA THR A 254 0.41 -22.33 -24.56
C THR A 254 0.02 -22.16 -23.09
N ASN A 255 0.90 -21.56 -22.30
CA ASN A 255 0.76 -21.32 -20.87
C ASN A 255 1.41 -19.99 -20.50
N ASN A 256 0.59 -19.03 -20.11
CA ASN A 256 1.01 -17.65 -19.89
C ASN A 256 1.85 -17.39 -18.63
N ASP A 257 2.05 -18.38 -17.76
CA ASP A 257 2.85 -18.32 -16.52
C ASP A 257 3.61 -19.64 -16.43
N THR A 258 4.82 -19.69 -16.99
CA THR A 258 5.56 -20.93 -17.23
C THR A 258 6.13 -21.52 -15.96
N ASP A 259 6.46 -20.71 -14.97
CA ASP A 259 7.02 -21.17 -13.70
C ASP A 259 6.01 -21.21 -12.55
N ASP A 260 4.75 -20.88 -12.76
CA ASP A 260 3.63 -20.93 -11.82
C ASP A 260 3.84 -20.02 -10.58
N ASP A 261 4.44 -18.84 -10.77
CA ASP A 261 4.74 -17.91 -9.69
C ASP A 261 3.67 -16.82 -9.48
N GLY A 262 2.76 -16.65 -10.44
CA GLY A 262 1.65 -15.71 -10.43
C GLY A 262 1.86 -14.47 -11.30
N MET A 263 3.03 -14.26 -11.87
CA MET A 263 3.32 -13.29 -12.94
C MET A 263 3.19 -13.97 -14.30
N ILE A 264 2.85 -13.22 -15.35
CA ILE A 264 2.83 -13.78 -16.71
C ILE A 264 4.18 -13.63 -17.38
N ASP A 265 4.53 -14.59 -18.22
CA ASP A 265 5.84 -14.68 -18.87
C ASP A 265 6.20 -13.38 -19.61
N GLY A 266 5.24 -12.81 -20.34
CA GLY A 266 5.44 -11.53 -21.02
C GLY A 266 5.60 -10.32 -20.09
N TYR A 267 4.97 -10.28 -18.92
CA TYR A 267 5.23 -9.22 -17.94
C TYR A 267 6.70 -9.28 -17.49
N GLU A 268 7.16 -10.45 -17.07
CA GLU A 268 8.54 -10.64 -16.63
C GLU A 268 9.54 -10.38 -17.76
N TYR A 269 9.26 -10.86 -18.98
CA TYR A 269 10.10 -10.62 -20.15
C TYR A 269 10.20 -9.12 -20.49
N TRP A 270 9.10 -8.37 -20.47
CA TRP A 270 9.11 -6.97 -20.92
C TRP A 270 9.66 -6.00 -19.89
N PHE A 271 9.53 -6.30 -18.60
CA PHE A 271 9.93 -5.42 -17.51
C PHE A 271 11.23 -5.81 -16.80
N THR A 272 11.80 -6.98 -17.09
CA THR A 272 13.09 -7.38 -16.50
C THR A 272 14.27 -6.53 -16.96
N GLU A 273 15.21 -6.30 -16.03
CA GLU A 273 16.55 -5.76 -16.30
C GLU A 273 17.61 -6.61 -15.61
N TRP A 274 18.87 -6.50 -16.06
CA TRP A 274 19.97 -7.17 -15.38
C TRP A 274 20.45 -6.32 -14.20
N ASP A 275 20.16 -6.77 -12.98
CA ASP A 275 20.68 -6.17 -11.75
C ASP A 275 22.16 -6.56 -11.56
N LEU A 276 23.04 -5.57 -11.72
CA LEU A 276 24.48 -5.74 -11.56
C LEU A 276 24.90 -6.00 -10.11
N ASP A 277 24.17 -5.47 -9.13
CA ASP A 277 24.51 -5.55 -7.71
C ASP A 277 24.00 -6.87 -7.10
N GLY A 278 22.78 -7.29 -7.45
CA GLY A 278 22.22 -8.59 -7.12
C GLY A 278 22.78 -9.74 -7.96
N ASN A 279 23.42 -9.45 -9.10
CA ASN A 279 23.89 -10.43 -10.09
C ASN A 279 22.77 -11.39 -10.48
N ARG A 280 21.60 -10.81 -10.80
CA ARG A 280 20.40 -11.54 -11.18
C ARG A 280 19.55 -10.75 -12.18
N TRP A 281 18.66 -11.43 -12.90
CA TRP A 281 17.54 -10.77 -13.56
C TRP A 281 16.54 -10.26 -12.51
N SER A 282 15.99 -9.06 -12.71
CA SER A 282 15.01 -8.48 -11.78
C SER A 282 13.69 -9.23 -11.79
N MET A 283 13.32 -9.77 -12.96
CA MET A 283 12.24 -10.75 -13.17
C MET A 283 12.70 -11.85 -14.15
N ASN A 284 12.24 -13.08 -13.98
CA ASN A 284 12.63 -14.21 -14.80
C ASN A 284 11.54 -15.28 -14.86
N PRO A 285 10.88 -15.49 -16.03
CA PRO A 285 9.70 -16.37 -16.20
C PRO A 285 9.99 -17.87 -16.09
N LEU A 286 11.18 -18.21 -15.60
CA LEU A 286 11.70 -19.56 -15.43
C LEU A 286 12.04 -19.86 -13.98
N THR A 287 11.86 -18.93 -13.02
CA THR A 287 12.12 -19.15 -11.60
C THR A 287 11.24 -18.31 -10.66
N GLN A 288 10.54 -18.98 -9.75
CA GLN A 288 9.68 -18.37 -8.72
C GLN A 288 10.44 -17.60 -7.62
N SER A 289 11.73 -17.30 -7.81
CA SER A 289 12.62 -16.79 -6.75
C SER A 289 12.71 -15.26 -6.70
N ASP A 290 11.99 -14.59 -7.57
CA ASP A 290 11.89 -13.16 -7.80
C ASP A 290 10.54 -12.55 -7.40
N ILE A 291 9.57 -13.35 -6.93
CA ILE A 291 8.29 -12.85 -6.41
C ILE A 291 8.39 -11.74 -5.34
N ASP A 292 9.48 -11.74 -4.57
CA ASP A 292 9.76 -10.78 -3.49
C ASP A 292 10.67 -9.62 -3.96
N ALA A 293 11.02 -9.57 -5.25
CA ALA A 293 11.81 -8.50 -5.84
C ALA A 293 10.96 -7.24 -6.05
N ASP A 294 11.59 -6.10 -5.79
CA ASP A 294 11.06 -4.75 -5.94
C ASP A 294 12.13 -4.06 -6.81
N SER A 295 11.80 -3.80 -8.07
CA SER A 295 12.83 -3.45 -9.07
C SER A 295 13.09 -1.95 -9.17
N ASP A 296 12.18 -1.11 -8.68
CA ASP A 296 12.29 0.34 -8.61
C ASP A 296 12.40 0.91 -7.18
N ASP A 297 12.43 0.02 -6.17
CA ASP A 297 12.71 0.31 -4.76
C ASP A 297 11.71 1.31 -4.15
N ASP A 298 10.43 1.18 -4.49
CA ASP A 298 9.39 2.16 -4.15
C ASP A 298 8.48 1.76 -2.97
N SER A 299 8.69 0.57 -2.41
CA SER A 299 7.98 0.10 -1.21
C SER A 299 7.97 1.15 -0.09
N TYR A 300 6.82 1.31 0.57
CA TYR A 300 6.62 2.34 1.59
C TYR A 300 6.33 1.75 2.98
N ASP A 301 6.79 2.41 4.04
CA ASP A 301 6.55 2.00 5.44
C ASP A 301 5.17 2.49 5.91
N CYS A 302 4.11 1.76 5.54
CA CYS A 302 2.73 2.23 5.74
C CYS A 302 2.37 2.51 7.22
N ASN A 303 3.06 1.87 8.18
CA ASN A 303 2.77 2.03 9.61
C ASN A 303 3.80 2.91 10.36
N GLU A 304 4.83 3.38 9.66
CA GLU A 304 5.86 4.30 10.15
C GLU A 304 6.65 3.79 11.37
N ASP A 305 6.79 2.47 11.53
CA ASP A 305 7.62 1.87 12.58
C ASP A 305 9.13 1.89 12.27
N GLY A 306 9.50 2.40 11.09
CA GLY A 306 10.86 2.51 10.55
C GLY A 306 11.34 1.24 9.84
N ILE A 307 10.46 0.26 9.60
CA ILE A 307 10.79 -1.04 8.99
C ILE A 307 9.71 -1.46 8.00
N ILE A 308 10.05 -1.46 6.70
CA ILE A 308 9.18 -2.02 5.66
C ILE A 308 9.01 -3.54 5.85
N GLN A 309 7.82 -3.95 6.27
CA GLN A 309 7.44 -5.34 6.47
C GLN A 309 6.99 -5.98 5.14
N MET A 310 6.90 -7.32 5.09
CA MET A 310 6.48 -8.03 3.87
C MET A 310 5.07 -7.62 3.38
N SER A 311 4.19 -7.18 4.28
CA SER A 311 2.86 -6.68 3.93
C SER A 311 2.85 -5.28 3.32
N GLU A 312 3.96 -4.56 3.42
CA GLU A 312 4.13 -3.15 3.01
C GLU A 312 5.01 -3.03 1.76
N ARG A 313 5.52 -4.16 1.27
CA ARG A 313 6.29 -4.20 0.04
C ARG A 313 5.38 -4.13 -1.17
N TYR A 314 5.70 -3.24 -2.08
CA TYR A 314 5.10 -3.17 -3.39
C TYR A 314 6.05 -3.85 -4.40
N THR A 315 6.06 -5.19 -4.35
CA THR A 315 6.95 -6.00 -5.19
C THR A 315 6.42 -6.08 -6.63
N ASN A 316 7.26 -6.52 -7.58
CA ASN A 316 6.84 -6.76 -8.97
C ASN A 316 5.56 -7.64 -9.05
N LEU A 317 5.46 -8.68 -8.19
CA LEU A 317 4.23 -9.49 -8.11
C LEU A 317 3.01 -8.67 -7.65
N ARG A 318 3.16 -7.74 -6.70
CA ARG A 318 2.07 -6.88 -6.23
C ARG A 318 1.60 -5.92 -7.31
N GLU A 319 2.52 -5.39 -8.09
CA GLU A 319 2.23 -4.57 -9.25
C GLU A 319 1.47 -5.34 -10.32
N TYR A 320 1.89 -6.58 -10.61
CA TYR A 320 1.15 -7.47 -11.50
C TYR A 320 -0.24 -7.81 -10.97
N GLU A 321 -0.36 -8.15 -9.69
CA GLU A 321 -1.65 -8.36 -9.02
C GLU A 321 -2.54 -7.10 -9.08
N ALA A 322 -1.95 -5.91 -9.04
CA ALA A 322 -2.65 -4.63 -9.13
C ALA A 322 -3.40 -4.44 -10.44
N ARG A 323 -2.83 -4.94 -11.54
CA ARG A 323 -3.53 -5.00 -12.83
C ARG A 323 -4.79 -5.89 -12.78
N VAL A 324 -4.83 -6.90 -11.92
CA VAL A 324 -5.94 -7.87 -11.85
C VAL A 324 -6.96 -7.51 -10.78
N TYR A 325 -6.52 -6.94 -9.66
CA TYR A 325 -7.32 -6.77 -8.46
C TYR A 325 -7.35 -5.34 -7.92
N GLY A 326 -6.50 -4.43 -8.40
CA GLY A 326 -6.09 -3.25 -7.65
C GLY A 326 -5.34 -3.73 -6.40
N LYS A 327 -5.76 -3.34 -5.21
CA LYS A 327 -5.17 -3.91 -3.99
C LYS A 327 -5.69 -5.33 -3.70
N GLU A 328 -4.83 -6.36 -3.85
CA GLU A 328 -5.21 -7.79 -3.69
C GLU A 328 -5.94 -8.08 -2.38
N SER A 329 -5.50 -7.45 -1.28
CA SER A 329 -6.07 -7.64 0.06
C SER A 329 -7.51 -7.12 0.17
N LEU A 330 -7.91 -6.21 -0.71
CA LEU A 330 -9.25 -5.60 -0.77
C LEU A 330 -10.14 -6.19 -1.87
N ARG A 331 -9.71 -7.25 -2.58
CA ARG A 331 -10.44 -7.85 -3.73
C ARG A 331 -11.88 -8.33 -3.44
N TYR A 332 -12.25 -8.44 -2.16
CA TYR A 332 -13.60 -8.84 -1.71
C TYR A 332 -14.34 -7.73 -0.95
N MET A 333 -13.82 -6.49 -0.95
CA MET A 333 -14.35 -5.37 -0.19
C MET A 333 -15.16 -4.38 -1.03
N PHE A 334 -15.43 -4.70 -2.30
CA PHE A 334 -16.22 -3.85 -3.18
C PHE A 334 -17.73 -3.81 -2.81
N PRO A 335 -18.42 -2.68 -3.04
CA PRO A 335 -19.85 -2.57 -2.78
C PRO A 335 -20.69 -3.61 -3.54
N PRO A 336 -21.85 -4.04 -2.99
CA PRO A 336 -22.68 -5.05 -3.64
C PRO A 336 -23.11 -4.66 -5.06
N GLY A 337 -22.75 -5.49 -6.04
CA GLY A 337 -23.06 -5.27 -7.45
C GLY A 337 -21.86 -4.84 -8.29
N PHE A 338 -20.74 -4.51 -7.66
CA PHE A 338 -19.45 -4.36 -8.32
C PHE A 338 -18.77 -5.74 -8.44
N GLY A 339 -18.06 -5.95 -9.55
CA GLY A 339 -17.11 -7.05 -9.68
C GLY A 339 -15.81 -6.72 -8.95
N VAL A 340 -14.75 -7.46 -9.23
CA VAL A 340 -13.39 -6.97 -8.98
C VAL A 340 -13.21 -5.72 -9.86
N VAL A 341 -12.64 -4.66 -9.28
CA VAL A 341 -12.28 -3.42 -10.00
C VAL A 341 -10.78 -3.26 -9.86
N ASP A 342 -10.05 -3.47 -10.95
CA ASP A 342 -8.62 -3.21 -11.00
C ASP A 342 -8.32 -1.72 -11.16
N PHE A 343 -7.06 -1.36 -10.92
CA PHE A 343 -6.58 0.02 -11.02
C PHE A 343 -6.73 0.61 -12.43
N GLY A 344 -6.49 -0.19 -13.48
CA GLY A 344 -6.60 0.24 -14.87
C GLY A 344 -8.03 0.57 -15.31
N ASP A 345 -8.99 -0.30 -14.98
CA ASP A 345 -10.41 -0.10 -15.28
C ASP A 345 -10.96 1.13 -14.53
N ASP A 346 -10.55 1.35 -13.28
CA ASP A 346 -10.93 2.55 -12.53
C ASP A 346 -10.30 3.83 -13.09
N ALA A 347 -9.02 3.79 -13.47
CA ALA A 347 -8.35 4.92 -14.14
C ALA A 347 -9.06 5.31 -15.43
N ILE A 348 -9.47 4.34 -16.25
CA ILE A 348 -10.29 4.59 -17.45
C ILE A 348 -11.64 5.21 -17.06
N ALA A 349 -12.28 4.72 -16.00
CA ALA A 349 -13.55 5.25 -15.52
C ALA A 349 -13.41 6.69 -14.98
N ALA A 350 -12.29 7.05 -14.36
CA ALA A 350 -11.98 8.41 -13.87
C ALA A 350 -11.79 9.37 -15.06
N GLN A 351 -11.00 8.96 -16.05
CA GLN A 351 -10.86 9.69 -17.31
C GLN A 351 -12.20 9.93 -18.04
N MET A 352 -13.14 9.00 -17.93
CA MET A 352 -14.47 9.13 -18.51
C MET A 352 -15.37 10.11 -17.75
N SER A 353 -15.41 10.05 -16.41
CA SER A 353 -16.28 10.90 -15.57
C SER A 353 -15.78 12.34 -15.50
N GLU A 354 -14.47 12.52 -15.31
CA GLU A 354 -13.89 13.82 -14.95
C GLU A 354 -13.42 14.60 -16.18
N ASN A 355 -12.70 13.92 -17.09
CA ASN A 355 -12.26 14.51 -18.35
C ASN A 355 -13.28 14.39 -19.49
N GLY A 356 -14.40 13.69 -19.26
CA GLY A 356 -15.48 13.54 -20.24
C GLY A 356 -15.08 12.74 -21.48
N LEU A 357 -14.08 11.86 -21.36
CA LEU A 357 -13.59 11.03 -22.45
C LEU A 357 -14.55 9.87 -22.73
N SER A 358 -14.51 9.32 -23.95
CA SER A 358 -15.12 8.01 -24.22
C SER A 358 -14.21 6.89 -23.70
N TRP A 359 -14.77 5.70 -23.48
CA TRP A 359 -14.01 4.52 -23.01
C TRP A 359 -12.74 4.26 -23.83
N GLU A 360 -12.82 4.33 -25.17
CA GLU A 360 -11.65 4.16 -26.04
C GLU A 360 -10.62 5.28 -25.84
N GLN A 361 -11.07 6.52 -25.65
CA GLN A 361 -10.17 7.64 -25.39
C GLN A 361 -9.51 7.56 -24.01
N GLY A 362 -10.23 7.05 -22.99
CA GLY A 362 -9.69 6.78 -21.66
C GLY A 362 -8.60 5.71 -21.73
N ARG A 363 -8.87 4.57 -22.39
CA ARG A 363 -7.87 3.51 -22.64
C ARG A 363 -6.62 4.07 -23.34
N GLN A 364 -6.79 4.87 -24.39
CA GLN A 364 -5.66 5.51 -25.07
C GLN A 364 -4.92 6.53 -24.19
N ALA A 365 -5.58 7.17 -23.23
CA ALA A 365 -4.94 8.09 -22.29
C ALA A 365 -4.00 7.33 -21.35
N ILE A 366 -4.44 6.21 -20.77
CA ILE A 366 -3.61 5.36 -19.89
C ILE A 366 -2.39 4.81 -20.67
N VAL A 367 -2.59 4.34 -21.89
CA VAL A 367 -1.49 3.86 -22.74
C VAL A 367 -0.49 4.97 -23.10
N SER A 368 -1.01 6.17 -23.40
CA SER A 368 -0.17 7.33 -23.69
C SER A 368 0.62 7.77 -22.48
N LEU A 369 0.03 7.64 -21.28
CA LEU A 369 0.66 7.97 -20.02
C LEU A 369 1.83 7.03 -19.73
N PHE A 370 1.59 5.72 -19.81
CA PHE A 370 2.63 4.70 -19.69
C PHE A 370 3.82 4.98 -20.62
N ALA A 371 3.55 5.34 -21.89
CA ALA A 371 4.58 5.64 -22.88
C ALA A 371 5.33 6.97 -22.65
N SER A 372 4.81 7.83 -21.78
CA SER A 372 5.32 9.19 -21.57
C SER A 372 6.30 9.33 -20.41
N LYS A 373 6.37 8.32 -19.52
CA LYS A 373 7.29 8.24 -18.38
C LYS A 373 8.73 8.50 -18.79
N ASP A 374 9.23 7.66 -19.68
CA ASP A 374 10.57 7.80 -20.22
C ASP A 374 10.74 7.14 -21.59
N VAL A 375 11.98 7.17 -22.09
CA VAL A 375 12.35 6.58 -23.38
C VAL A 375 12.24 5.05 -23.36
N THR A 376 12.55 4.41 -22.24
CA THR A 376 12.49 2.96 -22.05
C THR A 376 11.04 2.48 -22.13
N SER A 377 10.10 3.05 -21.37
CA SER A 377 8.68 2.67 -21.42
C SER A 377 8.08 2.92 -22.81
N SER A 378 8.48 4.01 -23.49
CA SER A 378 8.08 4.28 -24.87
C SER A 378 8.61 3.25 -25.87
N GLU A 379 9.90 2.87 -25.78
CA GLU A 379 10.48 1.84 -26.63
C GLU A 379 9.88 0.46 -26.34
N ARG A 380 9.66 0.11 -25.07
CA ARG A 380 9.02 -1.12 -24.61
C ARG A 380 7.63 -1.27 -25.21
N LEU A 381 6.77 -0.26 -25.08
CA LEU A 381 5.43 -0.26 -25.68
C LEU A 381 5.47 -0.47 -27.21
N ASN A 382 6.41 0.18 -27.90
CA ASN A 382 6.57 0.01 -29.35
C ASN A 382 7.02 -1.41 -29.73
N ARG A 383 7.89 -2.03 -28.93
CA ARG A 383 8.38 -3.40 -29.14
C ARG A 383 7.28 -4.43 -28.91
N ILE A 384 6.55 -4.33 -27.80
CA ILE A 384 5.38 -5.17 -27.49
C ILE A 384 4.39 -5.18 -28.66
N ASN A 385 4.10 -3.99 -29.20
CA ASN A 385 3.14 -3.84 -30.27
C ASN A 385 3.70 -4.09 -31.70
N THR A 386 4.93 -4.57 -31.83
CA THR A 386 5.58 -4.78 -33.14
C THR A 386 4.95 -5.95 -33.92
N ALA A 387 4.65 -7.06 -33.25
CA ALA A 387 4.00 -8.21 -33.86
C ALA A 387 2.51 -7.93 -34.10
N TRP A 388 1.83 -7.38 -33.09
CA TRP A 388 0.44 -6.98 -33.17
C TRP A 388 0.18 -5.68 -32.42
N ALA A 389 -0.50 -4.73 -33.07
CA ALA A 389 -0.61 -3.37 -32.58
C ALA A 389 -1.42 -3.18 -31.29
N ASP A 390 -2.15 -4.21 -30.83
CA ASP A 390 -2.99 -4.17 -29.62
C ASP A 390 -2.49 -5.10 -28.51
N ASN A 391 -1.29 -5.69 -28.63
CA ASN A 391 -0.79 -6.71 -27.68
C ASN A 391 -0.69 -6.17 -26.26
N PHE A 392 -0.09 -4.98 -26.10
CA PHE A 392 0.01 -4.33 -24.79
C PHE A 392 -1.38 -4.13 -24.17
N ASN A 393 -2.36 -3.73 -24.97
CA ASN A 393 -3.66 -3.37 -24.45
C ASN A 393 -4.52 -4.57 -24.05
N ILE A 394 -4.15 -5.78 -24.47
CA ILE A 394 -4.84 -7.02 -24.14
C ILE A 394 -4.20 -7.65 -22.90
N SER A 395 -2.87 -7.64 -22.85
CA SER A 395 -2.12 -8.41 -21.85
C SER A 395 -1.60 -7.57 -20.69
N LEU A 396 -1.35 -6.27 -20.88
CA LEU A 396 -0.61 -5.43 -19.91
C LEU A 396 -1.24 -4.06 -19.62
N LEU A 397 -2.41 -3.74 -20.19
CA LEU A 397 -3.11 -2.48 -19.87
C LEU A 397 -3.39 -2.36 -18.37
N GLY A 398 -3.12 -1.19 -17.78
CA GLY A 398 -3.42 -0.89 -16.37
C GLY A 398 -2.39 -1.42 -15.37
N ILE A 399 -1.22 -1.85 -15.86
CA ILE A 399 -0.09 -2.26 -15.03
C ILE A 399 0.63 -1.02 -14.46
N SER A 400 0.94 -1.01 -13.16
CA SER A 400 2.00 -0.13 -12.64
C SER A 400 3.33 -0.66 -13.17
N ASP A 401 4.19 0.25 -13.63
CA ASP A 401 5.44 -0.09 -14.28
C ASP A 401 6.49 -0.41 -13.21
N PRO A 402 6.87 -1.69 -13.00
CA PRO A 402 7.84 -2.10 -11.96
C PRO A 402 9.24 -1.55 -12.15
N THR A 403 9.47 -0.78 -13.21
CA THR A 403 10.75 -0.13 -13.49
C THR A 403 10.71 1.37 -13.27
N HIS A 404 9.62 1.89 -12.70
CA HIS A 404 9.42 3.31 -12.46
C HIS A 404 8.54 3.57 -11.23
N PRO A 405 9.09 4.21 -10.17
CA PRO A 405 8.47 4.31 -8.84
C PRO A 405 7.25 5.26 -8.76
N ASP A 406 6.74 5.73 -9.89
CA ASP A 406 5.63 6.70 -10.04
C ASP A 406 5.06 6.49 -11.45
N SER A 407 4.11 5.60 -11.55
CA SER A 407 3.65 5.01 -12.79
C SER A 407 2.75 5.92 -13.61
N ASP A 408 2.14 6.92 -12.98
CA ASP A 408 1.22 7.86 -13.60
C ASP A 408 1.71 9.31 -13.61
N LEU A 409 2.87 9.58 -13.04
CA LEU A 409 3.60 10.85 -13.06
C LEU A 409 2.86 11.99 -12.37
N ASP A 410 2.05 11.68 -11.36
CA ASP A 410 1.38 12.69 -10.54
C ASP A 410 2.30 13.26 -9.42
N GLY A 411 3.42 12.57 -9.15
CA GLY A 411 4.43 12.94 -8.16
C GLY A 411 4.38 12.18 -6.84
N ILE A 412 3.44 11.24 -6.69
CA ILE A 412 3.29 10.34 -5.55
C ILE A 412 3.87 8.96 -5.93
N PRO A 413 4.63 8.28 -5.06
CA PRO A 413 5.16 6.96 -5.39
C PRO A 413 4.11 5.84 -5.35
N ASP A 414 4.20 4.88 -6.27
CA ASP A 414 3.21 3.80 -6.38
C ASP A 414 3.09 2.98 -5.09
N GLY A 415 4.21 2.73 -4.41
CA GLY A 415 4.23 2.04 -3.13
C GLY A 415 3.48 2.78 -2.01
N TRP A 416 3.49 4.13 -2.01
CA TRP A 416 2.73 4.94 -1.06
C TRP A 416 1.23 4.87 -1.37
N GLU A 417 0.88 4.99 -2.64
CA GLU A 417 -0.50 4.85 -3.10
C GLU A 417 -1.05 3.45 -2.82
N PHE A 418 -0.26 2.40 -3.04
CA PHE A 418 -0.63 1.04 -2.70
C PHE A 418 -0.81 0.87 -1.19
N CYS A 419 0.04 1.48 -0.36
CA CYS A 419 -0.02 1.43 1.10
C CYS A 419 -1.38 1.92 1.62
N TYR A 420 -1.81 3.11 1.22
CA TYR A 420 -3.00 3.76 1.77
C TYR A 420 -4.25 3.64 0.88
N GLY A 421 -4.09 3.13 -0.34
CA GLY A 421 -5.16 2.90 -1.30
C GLY A 421 -6.31 2.05 -0.75
N THR A 422 -7.52 2.58 -0.81
CA THR A 422 -8.78 1.89 -0.54
C THR A 422 -9.78 2.14 -1.66
N TYR A 423 -10.93 1.46 -1.67
CA TYR A 423 -11.97 1.70 -2.67
C TYR A 423 -13.20 2.31 -2.00
N ASN A 424 -13.37 3.64 -2.11
CA ASN A 424 -14.41 4.40 -1.41
C ASN A 424 -14.90 5.59 -2.24
N VAL A 425 -15.92 6.30 -1.74
CA VAL A 425 -16.34 7.59 -2.31
C VAL A 425 -15.28 8.64 -2.02
N VAL A 426 -14.88 9.40 -3.04
CA VAL A 426 -13.86 10.45 -2.92
C VAL A 426 -14.43 11.81 -3.27
N LEU A 427 -13.97 12.85 -2.57
CA LEU A 427 -14.24 14.24 -2.96
C LEU A 427 -13.11 14.76 -3.86
N PRO A 428 -13.38 15.74 -4.76
CA PRO A 428 -14.68 16.37 -5.03
C PRO A 428 -15.58 15.58 -6.01
N VAL A 429 -15.17 14.39 -6.46
CA VAL A 429 -15.84 13.63 -7.53
C VAL A 429 -17.21 13.10 -7.08
N ASP A 430 -17.37 12.75 -5.80
CA ASP A 430 -18.58 12.15 -5.19
C ASP A 430 -19.00 10.83 -5.88
N GLU A 431 -17.99 10.00 -6.23
CA GLU A 431 -18.15 8.67 -6.83
C GLU A 431 -17.20 7.68 -6.17
N TYR A 432 -17.53 6.37 -6.22
CA TYR A 432 -16.62 5.32 -5.78
C TYR A 432 -15.41 5.23 -6.72
N ARG A 433 -14.21 5.33 -6.15
CA ARG A 433 -12.91 5.23 -6.81
C ARG A 433 -11.93 4.45 -5.96
N TRP A 434 -10.85 3.98 -6.57
CA TRP A 434 -9.64 3.77 -5.81
C TRP A 434 -9.18 5.14 -5.30
N THR A 435 -9.06 5.27 -3.98
CA THR A 435 -8.73 6.53 -3.32
C THR A 435 -7.33 6.99 -3.70
N LEU A 436 -6.44 6.01 -3.92
CA LEU A 436 -5.11 6.14 -4.49
C LEU A 436 -4.91 4.97 -5.48
N ASN A 437 -4.27 5.24 -6.60
CA ASN A 437 -4.27 4.40 -7.79
C ASN A 437 -3.03 4.74 -8.65
N PRO A 438 -1.98 3.89 -8.58
CA PRO A 438 -0.70 4.06 -9.30
C PRO A 438 -0.75 4.27 -10.82
N VAL A 439 -1.91 4.15 -11.46
CA VAL A 439 -2.05 4.34 -12.92
C VAL A 439 -3.07 5.43 -13.27
N ASN A 440 -3.53 6.23 -12.30
CA ASN A 440 -4.55 7.26 -12.47
C ASN A 440 -4.12 8.63 -11.92
N PRO A 441 -3.56 9.53 -12.75
CA PRO A 441 -2.96 10.79 -12.26
C PRO A 441 -3.98 11.87 -11.84
N LEU A 442 -5.26 11.50 -11.70
CA LEU A 442 -6.35 12.38 -11.28
C LEU A 442 -6.64 12.26 -9.79
N ASP A 443 -6.23 11.16 -9.17
CA ASP A 443 -6.47 10.92 -7.74
C ASP A 443 -5.55 11.74 -6.82
N VAL A 444 -4.47 12.31 -7.34
CA VAL A 444 -3.67 13.37 -6.70
C VAL A 444 -4.52 14.50 -6.09
N ASP A 445 -5.68 14.77 -6.69
CA ASP A 445 -6.65 15.81 -6.32
C ASP A 445 -7.81 15.26 -5.45
N TYR A 446 -7.81 13.98 -5.10
CA TYR A 446 -8.83 13.37 -4.26
C TYR A 446 -8.57 13.61 -2.78
N ASP A 447 -9.65 13.77 -2.02
CA ASP A 447 -9.71 13.91 -0.56
C ASP A 447 -10.66 12.81 -0.05
N PRO A 448 -10.12 11.61 0.26
CA PRO A 448 -10.92 10.42 0.55
C PRO A 448 -11.40 10.28 2.00
N ASP A 449 -10.75 10.93 2.95
CA ASP A 449 -11.06 10.94 4.38
C ASP A 449 -11.84 12.20 4.83
N GLU A 450 -12.03 13.16 3.93
CA GLU A 450 -12.89 14.35 4.09
C GLU A 450 -12.47 15.21 5.28
N ASP A 451 -11.18 15.48 5.39
CA ASP A 451 -10.56 16.11 6.56
C ASP A 451 -10.16 17.59 6.30
N GLY A 452 -10.34 18.06 5.06
CA GLY A 452 -10.12 19.44 4.65
C GLY A 452 -11.02 20.50 5.34
N TRP A 453 -10.87 21.75 4.91
CA TRP A 453 -11.59 22.89 5.50
C TRP A 453 -12.82 23.30 4.66
N PHE A 454 -13.96 22.69 4.96
CA PHE A 454 -15.20 22.85 4.18
C PHE A 454 -16.17 23.93 4.66
N ASP A 455 -16.17 24.28 5.94
CA ASP A 455 -17.14 25.18 6.57
C ASP A 455 -16.75 26.67 6.52
N ARG A 456 -15.93 27.04 5.53
CA ARG A 456 -15.34 28.37 5.38
C ARG A 456 -16.37 29.48 5.17
N THR A 457 -16.17 30.59 5.89
CA THR A 457 -16.92 31.83 5.72
C THR A 457 -16.14 32.89 4.94
N SER A 458 -16.80 33.98 4.55
CA SER A 458 -16.13 35.08 3.83
C SER A 458 -15.19 35.93 4.70
N GLN A 459 -15.16 35.70 6.02
CA GLN A 459 -14.20 36.36 6.92
C GLN A 459 -12.95 35.50 7.14
N ASP A 460 -13.05 34.21 6.84
CA ASP A 460 -12.02 33.22 7.12
C ASP A 460 -10.75 33.49 6.32
N THR A 461 -9.65 33.62 7.06
CA THR A 461 -8.31 33.81 6.50
C THR A 461 -7.47 32.56 6.72
N PRO A 462 -7.06 31.85 5.64
CA PRO A 462 -6.16 30.72 5.77
C PRO A 462 -4.85 31.09 6.46
N ALA A 463 -4.32 30.14 7.21
CA ALA A 463 -2.98 30.23 7.79
C ALA A 463 -1.92 30.39 6.69
N GLU A 464 -0.77 30.95 7.05
CA GLU A 464 0.36 31.02 6.13
C GLU A 464 0.80 29.59 5.78
N GLN A 465 0.87 29.27 4.48
CA GLN A 465 1.25 27.95 4.00
C GLN A 465 2.77 27.82 3.93
N GLY A 466 3.32 26.67 4.27
CA GLY A 466 4.75 26.45 4.37
C GLY A 466 5.07 25.03 4.80
N VAL A 467 6.27 24.82 5.32
CA VAL A 467 6.74 23.49 5.75
C VAL A 467 7.24 23.59 7.18
N TRP A 468 6.84 22.60 7.99
CA TRP A 468 7.38 22.36 9.32
C TRP A 468 8.59 21.44 9.22
N PHE A 469 9.66 21.79 9.93
CA PHE A 469 10.84 20.94 10.07
C PHE A 469 11.52 21.21 11.40
N ASP A 470 11.73 20.16 12.21
CA ASP A 470 12.28 20.28 13.57
C ASP A 470 11.57 21.38 14.40
N HIS A 471 10.22 21.41 14.39
CA HIS A 471 9.37 22.39 15.10
C HIS A 471 9.60 23.85 14.67
N GLN A 472 10.06 24.06 13.43
CA GLN A 472 10.25 25.39 12.85
C GLN A 472 9.51 25.54 11.54
N PHE A 473 8.60 26.50 11.51
CA PHE A 473 7.85 26.84 10.31
C PHE A 473 8.70 27.67 9.34
N THR A 474 8.75 27.21 8.09
CA THR A 474 9.32 27.95 6.96
C THR A 474 8.22 28.33 5.97
N PRO A 475 7.86 29.63 5.86
CA PRO A 475 6.83 30.08 4.93
C PRO A 475 7.15 29.76 3.47
N GLY A 476 6.14 29.30 2.74
CA GLY A 476 6.20 29.03 1.31
C GLY A 476 6.25 30.30 0.44
N GLY A 477 6.33 30.09 -0.87
CA GLY A 477 6.25 31.19 -1.84
C GLY A 477 4.87 31.86 -1.83
N ILE A 478 4.79 33.12 -2.30
CA ILE A 478 3.52 33.86 -2.40
C ILE A 478 2.49 33.16 -3.29
N ASP A 479 2.95 32.37 -4.26
CA ASP A 479 2.10 31.63 -5.20
C ASP A 479 1.48 30.37 -4.55
N ASN A 480 1.99 29.93 -3.39
CA ASN A 480 1.49 28.78 -2.64
C ASN A 480 0.47 29.17 -1.55
N GLN A 481 0.20 30.47 -1.38
CA GLN A 481 -0.68 30.97 -0.33
C GLN A 481 -2.14 30.99 -0.78
N TYR A 482 -3.06 30.55 0.10
CA TYR A 482 -4.49 30.63 -0.17
C TYR A 482 -5.05 32.02 0.14
N ALA A 483 -5.92 32.50 -0.73
CA ALA A 483 -6.62 33.75 -0.50
C ALA A 483 -7.80 33.57 0.49
N PRO A 484 -8.15 34.61 1.27
CA PRO A 484 -9.37 34.63 2.05
C PRO A 484 -10.60 34.41 1.18
N GLY A 485 -11.56 33.61 1.65
CA GLY A 485 -12.73 33.22 0.87
C GLY A 485 -13.54 32.10 1.52
N ASN A 486 -14.68 31.78 0.89
CA ASN A 486 -15.64 30.79 1.38
C ASN A 486 -15.69 29.53 0.49
N SER A 487 -14.70 29.33 -0.36
CA SER A 487 -14.58 28.11 -1.17
C SER A 487 -14.04 26.99 -0.28
N PRO A 488 -14.58 25.77 -0.33
CA PRO A 488 -13.99 24.65 0.38
C PRO A 488 -12.53 24.46 -0.05
N LEU A 489 -11.70 24.05 0.90
CA LEU A 489 -10.34 23.57 0.64
C LEU A 489 -10.34 22.08 0.94
N PHE A 490 -10.06 21.28 -0.09
CA PHE A 490 -9.84 19.85 0.04
C PHE A 490 -8.38 19.64 0.44
N PHE A 491 -8.13 18.70 1.34
CA PHE A 491 -6.78 18.28 1.66
C PHE A 491 -6.53 17.02 0.84
N THR A 492 -5.87 17.21 -0.30
CA THR A 492 -5.82 16.17 -1.33
C THR A 492 -4.68 15.20 -1.06
N ASN A 493 -4.69 14.02 -1.68
CA ASN A 493 -3.62 13.03 -1.60
C ASN A 493 -2.21 13.62 -1.84
N TRP A 494 -2.07 14.60 -2.73
CA TRP A 494 -0.80 15.33 -2.89
C TRP A 494 -0.41 16.15 -1.66
N MET A 495 -1.36 16.85 -1.06
CA MET A 495 -1.11 17.67 0.13
C MET A 495 -0.79 16.79 1.33
N GLU A 496 -1.50 15.67 1.44
CA GLU A 496 -1.24 14.59 2.38
C GLU A 496 0.21 14.10 2.27
N TYR A 497 0.62 13.69 1.07
CA TYR A 497 1.99 13.25 0.80
C TYR A 497 3.05 14.33 1.07
N ASP A 498 2.80 15.60 0.69
CA ASP A 498 3.75 16.71 0.89
C ASP A 498 3.88 17.14 2.36
N ASN A 499 2.82 16.95 3.17
CA ASN A 499 2.84 17.23 4.61
C ASN A 499 3.23 16.01 5.46
N GLY A 500 3.32 14.81 4.86
CA GLY A 500 3.64 13.58 5.58
C GLY A 500 2.47 13.04 6.43
N THR A 501 1.24 13.36 6.04
CA THR A 501 0.00 12.86 6.66
C THR A 501 -0.56 11.66 5.88
N ARG A 502 -1.63 11.06 6.40
CA ARG A 502 -2.17 9.78 5.91
C ARG A 502 -3.57 9.91 5.27
N PRO A 503 -3.74 9.59 3.97
CA PRO A 503 -4.99 9.92 3.28
C PRO A 503 -6.13 8.99 3.70
N ASP A 504 -5.85 7.93 4.45
CA ASP A 504 -6.87 7.05 5.00
C ASP A 504 -7.32 7.45 6.43
N LEU A 505 -6.74 8.51 7.01
CA LEU A 505 -6.96 8.98 8.38
C LEU A 505 -7.01 10.51 8.46
N ASN A 506 -8.13 11.02 8.98
CA ASN A 506 -8.37 12.45 9.09
C ASN A 506 -7.63 13.19 10.23
N ASP A 507 -6.69 12.54 10.92
CA ASP A 507 -6.04 12.97 12.18
C ASP A 507 -4.79 12.10 12.38
N THR A 508 -3.69 12.46 11.72
CA THR A 508 -2.47 11.65 11.61
C THR A 508 -1.74 11.50 12.95
N ASP A 509 -1.59 12.59 13.70
CA ASP A 509 -0.90 12.59 15.00
C ASP A 509 -1.82 12.23 16.18
N GLY A 510 -3.13 12.14 15.93
CA GLY A 510 -4.14 11.64 16.85
C GLY A 510 -4.60 12.67 17.90
N ASP A 511 -4.29 13.95 17.69
CA ASP A 511 -4.44 14.99 18.68
C ASP A 511 -5.82 15.67 18.68
N ALA A 512 -6.71 15.33 17.74
CA ALA A 512 -8.07 15.88 17.64
C ALA A 512 -9.02 15.41 18.75
N VAL A 513 -8.57 15.36 20.01
CA VAL A 513 -9.17 14.72 21.19
C VAL A 513 -10.29 15.52 21.86
N ASN A 514 -10.37 16.83 21.62
CA ASN A 514 -11.31 17.70 22.33
C ASN A 514 -12.76 17.26 22.18
N MET A 515 -13.49 17.30 23.30
CA MET A 515 -14.88 16.87 23.41
C MET A 515 -15.82 18.07 23.45
N ILE A 516 -16.73 18.15 22.50
CA ILE A 516 -17.77 19.18 22.46
C ILE A 516 -19.01 18.70 23.21
N ARG A 517 -19.44 19.53 24.16
CA ARG A 517 -20.67 19.33 24.92
C ARG A 517 -21.90 19.93 24.22
N VAL A 518 -23.00 19.18 24.19
CA VAL A 518 -24.34 19.70 23.85
C VAL A 518 -25.20 19.81 25.11
N ALA A 519 -25.40 21.05 25.58
CA ALA A 519 -26.22 21.34 26.75
C ALA A 519 -27.73 21.22 26.49
N ASP A 520 -28.51 20.82 27.50
CA ASP A 520 -29.97 20.87 27.44
C ASP A 520 -30.45 22.34 27.33
N PRO A 521 -31.38 22.67 26.42
CA PRO A 521 -31.86 24.04 26.24
C PRO A 521 -32.62 24.64 27.44
N VAL A 522 -33.08 23.80 28.37
CA VAL A 522 -33.88 24.19 29.53
C VAL A 522 -33.05 24.21 30.82
N ASP A 523 -32.07 23.32 30.94
CA ASP A 523 -31.16 23.24 32.08
C ASP A 523 -29.70 23.11 31.62
N GLN A 524 -28.93 24.18 31.77
CA GLN A 524 -27.54 24.25 31.32
C GLN A 524 -26.61 23.27 32.04
N MET A 525 -27.03 22.65 33.14
CA MET A 525 -26.27 21.62 33.84
C MET A 525 -26.57 20.20 33.35
N LEU A 526 -27.63 20.01 32.56
CA LEU A 526 -27.92 18.72 31.93
C LEU A 526 -27.23 18.64 30.57
N THR A 527 -26.63 17.49 30.27
CA THR A 527 -26.03 17.23 28.96
C THR A 527 -26.93 16.30 28.15
N THR A 528 -27.18 16.68 26.90
CA THR A 528 -27.95 15.86 25.95
C THR A 528 -27.10 15.09 24.97
N ASP A 529 -25.83 15.48 24.76
CA ASP A 529 -24.89 14.77 23.90
C ASP A 529 -23.44 15.21 24.15
N TYR A 530 -22.48 14.36 23.78
CA TYR A 530 -21.06 14.70 23.63
C TYR A 530 -20.50 14.06 22.37
N TYR A 531 -19.68 14.80 21.64
CA TYR A 531 -18.99 14.29 20.45
C TYR A 531 -17.58 14.88 20.33
N ARG A 532 -16.67 14.16 19.68
CA ARG A 532 -15.31 14.62 19.40
C ARG A 532 -15.36 15.79 18.41
N SER A 533 -14.56 16.82 18.66
CA SER A 533 -14.58 18.07 17.89
C SER A 533 -14.15 17.88 16.44
N TRP A 534 -13.15 17.03 16.19
CA TRP A 534 -12.46 16.94 14.89
C TRP A 534 -12.05 18.33 14.38
N ALA A 535 -11.56 19.18 15.29
CA ALA A 535 -11.13 20.53 14.94
C ALA A 535 -9.70 20.50 14.39
N LEU A 536 -8.83 19.66 14.94
CA LEU A 536 -7.47 19.43 14.47
C LEU A 536 -7.46 18.20 13.55
N THR A 537 -8.21 18.28 12.45
CA THR A 537 -7.97 17.33 11.35
C THR A 537 -6.81 17.84 10.52
N ASP A 538 -6.07 16.96 9.86
CA ASP A 538 -4.81 17.32 9.19
C ASP A 538 -4.98 18.52 8.25
N GLY A 539 -6.01 18.50 7.41
CA GLY A 539 -6.37 19.61 6.54
C GLY A 539 -6.76 20.90 7.27
N ARG A 540 -7.43 20.82 8.44
CA ARG A 540 -7.75 22.01 9.25
C ARG A 540 -6.53 22.58 9.94
N GLU A 541 -5.63 21.73 10.41
CA GLU A 541 -4.38 22.16 11.00
C GLU A 541 -3.56 22.95 9.99
N VAL A 542 -3.35 22.41 8.79
CA VAL A 542 -2.60 23.09 7.74
C VAL A 542 -3.30 24.36 7.24
N PHE A 543 -4.61 24.32 6.98
CA PHE A 543 -5.31 25.44 6.36
C PHE A 543 -5.81 26.52 7.34
N LYS A 544 -6.31 26.12 8.51
CA LYS A 544 -6.99 27.03 9.46
C LYS A 544 -6.05 27.48 10.56
N TYR A 545 -5.35 26.56 11.20
CA TYR A 545 -4.58 26.82 12.42
C TYR A 545 -3.11 27.15 12.15
N GLY A 546 -2.55 26.57 11.09
CA GLY A 546 -1.15 26.59 10.72
C GLY A 546 -0.25 25.73 11.61
N SER A 547 -0.82 24.77 12.35
CA SER A 547 -0.07 23.75 13.13
C SER A 547 0.53 22.68 12.21
N ASP A 548 1.37 21.81 12.77
CA ASP A 548 1.97 20.66 12.11
C ASP A 548 1.11 19.41 12.37
N ALA A 549 0.36 18.98 11.36
CA ALA A 549 -0.56 17.83 11.45
C ALA A 549 0.10 16.47 11.75
N THR A 550 1.43 16.42 11.76
CA THR A 550 2.20 15.22 12.12
C THR A 550 2.70 15.27 13.58
N ASN A 551 2.39 16.34 14.31
CA ASN A 551 2.93 16.57 15.64
C ASN A 551 1.97 17.27 16.61
N ASN A 552 1.54 16.51 17.64
CA ASN A 552 0.58 17.00 18.63
C ASN A 552 1.08 18.10 19.59
N ASP A 553 2.34 18.53 19.45
CA ASP A 553 2.99 19.67 20.13
C ASP A 553 3.88 20.36 19.08
N THR A 554 3.24 21.15 18.23
CA THR A 554 3.83 21.72 17.01
C THR A 554 5.09 22.53 17.31
N ASP A 555 5.06 23.39 18.33
CA ASP A 555 6.19 24.28 18.68
C ASP A 555 7.13 23.73 19.77
N TRP A 556 6.82 22.54 20.27
CA TRP A 556 7.64 21.75 21.17
C TRP A 556 7.81 22.34 22.56
N ASP A 557 6.79 22.98 23.09
CA ASP A 557 6.81 23.65 24.38
C ASP A 557 6.14 22.87 25.53
N MET A 558 5.73 21.63 25.24
CA MET A 558 5.03 20.69 26.12
C MET A 558 3.60 21.09 26.50
N LEU A 559 3.00 22.04 25.79
CA LEU A 559 1.56 22.17 25.68
C LEU A 559 1.12 21.50 24.39
N PRO A 560 0.16 20.57 24.42
CA PRO A 560 -0.34 19.98 23.18
C PRO A 560 -1.28 20.93 22.45
N ASP A 561 -1.31 20.84 21.11
CA ASP A 561 -2.05 21.76 20.24
C ASP A 561 -3.57 21.75 20.57
N TRP A 562 -4.13 20.59 20.93
CA TRP A 562 -5.53 20.51 21.38
C TRP A 562 -5.83 21.32 22.65
N TYR A 563 -4.86 21.41 23.58
CA TYR A 563 -5.01 22.19 24.80
C TYR A 563 -4.96 23.69 24.46
N GLU A 564 -4.03 24.07 23.59
CA GLU A 564 -3.91 25.45 23.12
C GLU A 564 -5.11 25.88 22.31
N LEU A 565 -5.68 25.00 21.47
CA LEU A 565 -6.93 25.22 20.74
C LEU A 565 -8.08 25.62 21.67
N GLU A 566 -8.23 24.94 22.80
CA GLU A 566 -9.31 25.20 23.77
C GLU A 566 -9.23 26.61 24.38
N PHE A 567 -8.02 27.12 24.66
CA PHE A 567 -7.83 28.40 25.36
C PHE A 567 -7.47 29.58 24.44
N GLY A 568 -6.87 29.31 23.28
CA GLY A 568 -6.23 30.31 22.43
C GLY A 568 -7.06 30.77 21.24
N TRP A 569 -7.76 29.85 20.58
CA TRP A 569 -8.32 30.14 19.27
C TRP A 569 -9.54 31.08 19.33
N ASN A 570 -9.44 32.19 18.61
CA ASN A 570 -10.49 33.20 18.51
C ASN A 570 -11.15 33.16 17.13
N GLU A 571 -12.23 32.39 17.03
CA GLU A 571 -13.04 32.21 15.81
C GLU A 571 -13.58 33.53 15.21
N SER A 572 -13.65 34.62 15.97
CA SER A 572 -14.14 35.90 15.42
C SER A 572 -13.09 36.66 14.59
N ASN A 573 -11.81 36.38 14.82
CA ASN A 573 -10.69 37.10 14.21
C ASN A 573 -9.68 36.17 13.51
N ASP A 574 -9.92 34.85 13.50
CA ASP A 574 -9.01 33.80 13.04
C ASP A 574 -7.59 33.97 13.55
N ASN A 575 -7.46 34.05 14.88
CA ASN A 575 -6.15 34.18 15.51
C ASN A 575 -6.09 33.56 16.90
N TRP A 576 -4.88 33.33 17.35
CA TRP A 576 -4.55 32.72 18.64
C TRP A 576 -4.45 33.73 19.79
N SER A 577 -5.10 34.89 19.67
CA SER A 577 -4.94 35.97 20.66
C SER A 577 -6.24 36.69 20.93
N SER A 578 -6.61 36.75 22.22
CA SER A 578 -7.84 37.36 22.69
C SER A 578 -7.55 38.37 23.80
N TYR A 579 -8.30 39.47 23.83
CA TYR A 579 -8.19 40.48 24.89
C TYR A 579 -9.26 40.19 25.93
N GLN A 580 -8.86 39.63 27.08
CA GLN A 580 -9.76 39.13 28.13
C GLN A 580 -9.51 39.78 29.48
N GLN A 581 -10.53 39.76 30.35
CA GLN A 581 -10.46 40.34 31.70
C GLN A 581 -10.12 39.29 32.75
N VAL A 582 -8.86 38.84 32.75
CA VAL A 582 -8.39 37.71 33.59
C VAL A 582 -7.29 38.11 34.59
N GLU A 583 -6.53 39.17 34.33
CA GLU A 583 -5.35 39.53 35.13
C GLU A 583 -5.71 39.99 36.55
N VAL A 584 -5.31 39.25 37.57
CA VAL A 584 -5.59 39.54 38.98
C VAL A 584 -4.87 40.78 39.48
N VAL A 585 -5.63 41.70 40.07
CA VAL A 585 -5.10 42.84 40.80
C VAL A 585 -4.84 42.45 42.26
N TRP A 586 -3.57 42.23 42.58
CA TRP A 586 -3.14 41.96 43.95
C TRP A 586 -3.11 43.22 44.82
N GLU A 587 -3.78 43.19 45.97
CA GLU A 587 -3.78 44.29 46.94
C GLU A 587 -2.82 44.03 48.11
N GLN A 588 -2.20 45.10 48.61
CA GLN A 588 -1.25 45.04 49.71
C GLN A 588 -1.98 45.17 51.07
N TYR A 589 -1.82 44.17 51.92
CA TYR A 589 -2.31 44.15 53.29
C TYR A 589 -1.18 44.16 54.32
N SER A 590 -1.45 44.70 55.51
CA SER A 590 -0.52 44.62 56.66
C SER A 590 -1.05 43.63 57.68
N ILE A 591 -0.39 42.47 57.76
CA ILE A 591 -0.76 41.38 58.67
C ILE A 591 0.34 41.27 59.72
N LEU A 592 -0.02 41.52 60.99
CA LEU A 592 0.89 41.41 62.15
C LEU A 592 2.22 42.18 62.00
N GLY A 593 2.21 43.30 61.27
CA GLY A 593 3.38 44.14 61.04
C GLY A 593 4.27 43.74 59.86
N SER A 594 3.89 42.70 59.11
CA SER A 594 4.52 42.30 57.85
C SER A 594 3.64 42.68 56.64
N ILE A 595 4.27 42.86 55.48
CA ILE A 595 3.58 43.10 54.21
C ILE A 595 3.15 41.75 53.63
N ALA A 596 1.90 41.64 53.17
CA ALA A 596 1.40 40.50 52.41
C ALA A 596 0.58 41.01 51.21
N MET A 597 0.78 40.43 50.04
CA MET A 597 -0.10 40.63 48.89
C MET A 597 -1.17 39.55 48.93
N ARG A 598 -2.43 39.90 48.63
CA ARG A 598 -3.53 38.94 48.51
C ARG A 598 -4.37 39.24 47.25
N PRO A 599 -4.94 38.21 46.61
CA PRO A 599 -5.84 38.38 45.47
C PRO A 599 -7.26 38.68 46.00
N LEU A 600 -7.39 39.74 46.79
CA LEU A 600 -8.66 40.15 47.41
C LEU A 600 -8.85 41.65 47.22
N HIS A 601 -10.10 42.08 47.09
CA HIS A 601 -10.45 43.48 46.97
C HIS A 601 -11.08 44.02 48.27
N ALA A 602 -10.49 45.07 48.84
CA ALA A 602 -11.04 45.71 50.03
C ALA A 602 -12.14 46.75 49.69
N ASN A 603 -13.41 46.34 49.75
CA ASN A 603 -14.56 47.24 49.61
C ASN A 603 -15.16 47.64 50.97
N GLY A 604 -14.53 48.62 51.61
CA GLY A 604 -14.99 49.15 52.90
C GLY A 604 -14.80 48.18 54.06
N THR A 605 -15.85 47.44 54.45
CA THR A 605 -15.78 46.40 55.51
C THR A 605 -15.85 44.98 54.98
N GLN A 606 -16.07 44.79 53.67
CA GLN A 606 -16.13 43.48 53.02
C GLN A 606 -14.81 43.21 52.29
N LEU A 607 -14.42 41.93 52.22
CA LEU A 607 -13.34 41.44 51.39
C LEU A 607 -13.97 40.67 50.23
N GLU A 608 -13.98 41.29 49.06
CA GLU A 608 -14.57 40.73 47.83
C GLU A 608 -13.50 39.99 47.02
N ARG A 609 -13.95 39.19 46.04
CA ARG A 609 -13.09 38.59 45.01
C ARG A 609 -12.24 39.66 44.31
N PRO A 610 -11.06 39.33 43.77
CA PRO A 610 -10.14 40.31 43.22
C PRO A 610 -10.75 41.08 42.04
N ILE A 611 -10.29 42.31 41.85
CA ILE A 611 -10.56 43.03 40.60
C ILE A 611 -9.68 42.41 39.52
N LEU A 612 -10.25 42.11 38.36
CA LEU A 612 -9.53 41.63 37.19
C LEU A 612 -9.27 42.78 36.20
N ASN A 613 -8.06 42.87 35.68
CA ASN A 613 -7.66 43.77 34.60
C ASN A 613 -7.78 43.08 33.25
N TRP A 614 -7.83 43.88 32.19
CA TRP A 614 -7.79 43.37 30.82
C TRP A 614 -6.35 43.17 30.37
N THR A 615 -6.06 41.98 29.87
CA THR A 615 -4.77 41.62 29.28
C THR A 615 -4.98 40.87 27.96
N TRP A 616 -3.93 40.76 27.17
CA TRP A 616 -3.89 39.82 26.06
C TRP A 616 -3.57 38.43 26.59
N VAL A 617 -4.32 37.45 26.10
CA VAL A 617 -4.12 36.03 26.33
C VAL A 617 -3.81 35.40 24.98
N THR A 618 -2.76 34.60 24.94
CA THR A 618 -2.27 33.90 23.75
C THR A 618 -1.94 32.47 24.14
N PHE A 619 -2.48 31.53 23.39
CA PHE A 619 -2.08 30.12 23.31
C PHE A 619 -1.99 29.85 21.80
N ASP A 620 -0.80 29.83 21.22
CA ASP A 620 -0.56 29.69 19.78
C ASP A 620 0.41 28.53 19.60
N PRO A 621 -0.02 27.38 19.05
CA PRO A 621 0.78 26.15 18.95
C PRO A 621 2.03 26.27 18.05
N ARG A 622 2.33 27.49 17.60
CA ARG A 622 3.43 27.83 16.70
C ARG A 622 4.41 28.80 17.37
N ASP A 623 4.15 29.25 18.60
CA ASP A 623 4.95 30.19 19.37
C ASP A 623 5.27 29.67 20.79
N PRO A 624 6.41 28.99 20.99
CA PRO A 624 6.71 28.22 22.21
C PRO A 624 7.01 29.11 23.44
N ALA A 625 6.85 30.42 23.29
CA ALA A 625 7.06 31.40 24.35
C ALA A 625 5.79 31.61 25.19
N ASP A 626 4.64 31.17 24.71
CA ASP A 626 3.34 31.32 25.36
C ASP A 626 3.13 30.36 26.53
N SER A 627 3.73 29.16 26.55
CA SER A 627 3.79 28.29 27.73
C SER A 627 4.40 28.95 28.96
N LEU A 628 5.23 29.99 28.76
CA LEU A 628 5.85 30.76 29.83
C LEU A 628 5.05 32.00 30.24
N GLN A 629 3.94 32.29 29.56
CA GLN A 629 3.04 33.38 29.92
C GLN A 629 2.21 33.00 31.14
N ASP A 630 1.77 34.04 31.85
CA ASP A 630 0.97 33.97 33.07
C ASP A 630 -0.01 35.17 32.97
N PRO A 631 -1.07 35.00 32.16
CA PRO A 631 -1.98 36.10 31.83
C PRO A 631 -2.88 36.49 33.00
N ASP A 632 -3.34 35.53 33.79
CA ASP A 632 -4.25 35.76 34.91
C ASP A 632 -3.52 36.21 36.19
N LYS A 633 -2.19 36.05 36.29
CA LYS A 633 -1.36 36.49 37.42
C LYS A 633 -1.77 35.90 38.74
N ASP A 634 -2.05 34.61 38.76
CA ASP A 634 -2.54 33.88 39.92
C ASP A 634 -1.44 33.15 40.72
N GLY A 635 -0.16 33.40 40.43
CA GLY A 635 0.97 32.81 41.13
C GLY A 635 1.18 33.31 42.57
N ASN A 636 2.45 33.49 42.97
CA ASN A 636 2.79 33.81 44.36
C ASN A 636 3.59 35.12 44.53
N TRP A 637 3.29 35.86 45.59
CA TRP A 637 4.06 37.02 46.02
C TRP A 637 4.89 36.73 47.28
N ALA A 638 6.20 36.61 47.08
CA ALA A 638 7.17 36.53 48.17
C ALA A 638 7.47 37.93 48.72
N CYS A 639 6.83 38.29 49.84
CA CYS A 639 7.02 39.58 50.51
C CYS A 639 8.06 39.53 51.64
N SER A 640 8.93 40.54 51.66
CA SER A 640 9.86 40.82 52.76
C SER A 640 9.72 42.26 53.25
N ASN A 641 10.39 42.61 54.36
CA ASN A 641 10.46 44.00 54.83
C ASN A 641 11.11 44.97 53.81
N ALA A 642 11.69 44.46 52.72
CA ALA A 642 12.34 45.22 51.65
C ALA A 642 11.49 45.35 50.37
N GLY A 643 10.34 44.67 50.26
CA GLY A 643 9.48 44.64 49.07
C GLY A 643 8.93 43.24 48.78
N CYS A 644 8.04 43.15 47.79
CA CYS A 644 7.45 41.91 47.32
C CYS A 644 7.94 41.56 45.91
N THR A 645 8.14 40.27 45.64
CA THR A 645 8.54 39.75 44.34
C THR A 645 7.52 38.70 43.91
N TYR A 646 7.01 38.86 42.68
CA TYR A 646 6.08 37.91 42.08
C TYR A 646 6.84 36.71 41.50
N THR A 647 6.30 35.52 41.71
CA THR A 647 6.71 34.27 41.09
C THR A 647 5.53 33.82 40.24
N PRO A 648 5.69 33.72 38.92
CA PRO A 648 4.60 33.33 38.04
C PRO A 648 4.20 31.88 38.26
N TYR A 649 2.94 31.61 37.94
CA TYR A 649 2.40 30.27 37.72
C TYR A 649 1.95 30.31 36.26
N ASN A 650 2.80 29.77 35.38
CA ASN A 650 2.62 29.95 33.94
C ASN A 650 1.79 28.82 33.34
N ASN A 651 1.33 29.02 32.10
CA ASN A 651 0.53 28.04 31.35
C ASN A 651 1.10 26.60 31.41
N PHE A 652 2.42 26.43 31.27
CA PHE A 652 3.08 25.11 31.44
C PHE A 652 2.83 24.51 32.83
N GLN A 653 3.04 25.32 33.87
CA GLN A 653 2.86 24.87 35.25
C GLN A 653 1.39 24.56 35.56
N GLU A 654 0.46 25.28 34.96
CA GLU A 654 -0.98 25.06 35.09
C GLU A 654 -1.42 23.74 34.47
N PHE A 655 -1.01 23.47 33.22
CA PHE A 655 -1.31 22.23 32.51
C PHE A 655 -0.87 20.98 33.30
N PHE A 656 0.32 21.02 33.89
CA PHE A 656 0.83 19.91 34.71
C PHE A 656 0.41 19.97 36.19
N GLY A 657 -0.20 21.06 36.67
CA GLY A 657 -0.46 21.29 38.09
C GLY A 657 0.81 21.27 38.94
N LEU A 658 1.81 22.10 38.63
CA LEU A 658 3.14 22.10 39.26
C LEU A 658 3.58 23.45 39.82
N THR A 659 3.86 23.51 41.12
CA THR A 659 4.48 24.71 41.75
C THR A 659 5.98 24.59 42.00
N ASN A 660 6.57 23.42 41.72
CA ASN A 660 7.97 23.14 41.98
C ASN A 660 8.89 23.97 41.06
N GLN A 661 9.68 24.87 41.64
CA GLN A 661 10.64 25.73 40.93
C GLN A 661 11.73 24.99 40.12
N SER A 662 11.81 23.66 40.20
CA SER A 662 12.76 22.85 39.44
C SER A 662 12.27 22.52 38.02
N ILE A 663 10.96 22.54 37.77
CA ILE A 663 10.35 22.21 36.48
C ILE A 663 9.24 23.23 36.21
N THR A 664 9.59 24.31 35.53
CA THR A 664 8.67 25.44 35.22
C THR A 664 8.61 25.76 33.73
N SER A 665 9.19 24.89 32.89
CA SER A 665 9.21 25.00 31.43
C SER A 665 9.62 23.68 30.79
N SER A 666 9.29 23.49 29.51
CA SER A 666 9.73 22.35 28.69
C SER A 666 11.25 22.15 28.71
N THR A 667 12.02 23.23 28.55
CA THR A 667 13.50 23.15 28.61
C THR A 667 14.01 22.59 29.94
N LEU A 668 13.36 22.94 31.06
CA LEU A 668 13.72 22.42 32.39
C LEU A 668 13.26 20.97 32.57
N ALA A 669 12.07 20.62 32.07
CA ALA A 669 11.56 19.25 32.07
C ALA A 669 12.49 18.30 31.31
N ARG A 670 12.88 18.67 30.08
CA ARG A 670 13.80 17.89 29.23
C ARG A 670 15.26 17.83 29.73
N SER A 671 15.60 18.57 30.80
CA SER A 671 16.96 18.55 31.38
C SER A 671 17.03 18.06 32.83
N THR A 672 15.87 17.82 33.46
CA THR A 672 15.78 17.43 34.88
C THR A 672 15.24 16.01 35.01
N PRO A 673 15.97 15.08 35.66
CA PRO A 673 15.45 13.74 35.93
C PRO A 673 14.21 13.79 36.82
N VAL A 674 13.06 13.41 36.27
CA VAL A 674 11.78 13.32 36.97
C VAL A 674 11.61 11.92 37.54
N THR A 675 11.20 11.83 38.81
CA THR A 675 10.95 10.54 39.45
C THR A 675 9.53 10.11 39.13
N ILE A 676 9.37 8.90 38.58
CA ILE A 676 8.04 8.41 38.27
C ILE A 676 7.28 8.10 39.56
N ALA A 677 6.08 8.68 39.66
CA ALA A 677 5.20 8.55 40.80
C ALA A 677 4.90 7.09 41.15
N GLY A 678 4.98 6.80 42.45
CA GLY A 678 4.69 5.49 43.03
C GLY A 678 5.61 4.32 42.66
N THR A 679 6.79 4.58 42.09
CA THR A 679 7.79 3.53 41.84
C THR A 679 8.63 3.21 43.08
N THR A 680 8.87 1.91 43.32
CA THR A 680 9.82 1.44 44.35
C THR A 680 10.63 0.25 43.83
N PRO A 681 11.96 0.38 43.63
CA PRO A 681 12.79 1.58 43.86
C PRO A 681 12.43 2.74 42.92
N PRO A 682 12.77 4.00 43.27
CA PRO A 682 12.50 5.15 42.42
C PRO A 682 13.12 4.96 41.03
N ILE A 683 12.29 5.08 40.01
CA ILE A 683 12.71 5.10 38.60
C ILE A 683 12.69 6.57 38.17
N GLN A 684 13.76 7.02 37.53
CA GLN A 684 13.85 8.38 36.99
C GLN A 684 13.90 8.33 35.48
N ILE A 685 13.21 9.27 34.84
CA ILE A 685 13.23 9.50 33.40
C ILE A 685 13.56 10.96 33.11
N VAL A 686 13.99 11.26 31.90
CA VAL A 686 14.06 12.62 31.38
C VAL A 686 13.02 12.69 30.27
N PRO A 687 11.83 13.24 30.54
CA PRO A 687 10.76 13.26 29.55
C PRO A 687 11.20 14.08 28.34
N GLN A 688 10.94 13.58 27.13
CA GLN A 688 11.08 14.34 25.90
C GLN A 688 9.77 15.00 25.50
N GLU A 689 8.65 14.34 25.77
CA GLU A 689 7.31 14.77 25.36
C GLU A 689 6.41 15.08 26.55
N TRP A 690 5.35 15.86 26.33
CA TRP A 690 4.45 16.30 27.39
C TRP A 690 3.75 15.12 28.07
N TRP A 691 3.32 14.11 27.30
CA TRP A 691 2.63 12.93 27.85
C TRP A 691 3.57 12.07 28.70
N GLU A 692 4.87 12.02 28.38
CA GLU A 692 5.85 11.30 29.22
C GLU A 692 6.01 11.97 30.59
N LEU A 693 6.01 13.31 30.61
CA LEU A 693 6.03 14.07 31.85
C LEU A 693 4.74 13.86 32.64
N GLN A 694 3.58 13.97 31.98
CA GLN A 694 2.27 13.75 32.60
C GLN A 694 2.16 12.34 33.21
N ASP A 695 2.50 11.31 32.45
CA ASP A 695 2.51 9.91 32.89
C ASP A 695 3.43 9.69 34.09
N ALA A 696 4.60 10.34 34.09
CA ALA A 696 5.54 10.25 35.20
C ALA A 696 5.00 10.90 36.47
N LEU A 697 4.28 12.03 36.35
CA LEU A 697 3.70 12.77 37.47
C LEU A 697 2.46 12.07 38.04
N LEU A 698 1.57 11.60 37.17
CA LEU A 698 0.27 11.05 37.55
C LEU A 698 0.26 9.51 37.73
N ALA A 699 1.35 8.83 37.37
CA ALA A 699 1.45 7.36 37.34
C ALA A 699 0.39 6.71 36.42
N ARG A 700 0.05 7.33 35.29
CA ARG A 700 -0.93 6.81 34.32
C ARG A 700 -0.57 5.41 33.82
N GLY A 701 -1.59 4.58 33.61
CA GLY A 701 -1.46 3.22 33.11
C GLY A 701 -0.88 2.22 34.11
N ARG A 702 -0.75 2.59 35.39
CA ARG A 702 -0.12 1.76 36.43
C ARG A 702 -1.14 1.28 37.46
N ALA A 703 -0.82 0.16 38.10
CA ALA A 703 -1.70 -0.45 39.11
C ALA A 703 -2.00 0.45 40.32
N ASN A 704 -1.20 1.48 40.55
CA ASN A 704 -1.29 2.44 41.63
C ASN A 704 -1.64 3.86 41.15
N GLU A 705 -2.10 4.03 39.91
CA GLU A 705 -2.51 5.33 39.37
C GLU A 705 -3.50 6.04 40.29
N TYR A 706 -4.51 5.32 40.80
CA TYR A 706 -5.48 5.85 41.74
C TYR A 706 -4.86 6.41 43.05
N ASP A 707 -3.66 5.98 43.44
CA ASP A 707 -3.03 6.48 44.67
C ASP A 707 -2.15 7.72 44.42
N TRP A 708 -1.82 8.03 43.15
CA TRP A 708 -0.82 9.04 42.79
C TRP A 708 -1.30 10.09 41.78
N ASN A 709 -2.35 9.82 41.02
CA ASN A 709 -2.95 10.77 40.08
C ASN A 709 -3.69 11.87 40.88
N TYR A 710 -3.01 13.00 41.09
CA TYR A 710 -3.54 14.17 41.79
C TYR A 710 -4.53 14.99 40.95
N LEU A 711 -4.57 14.78 39.63
CA LEU A 711 -5.54 15.40 38.72
C LEU A 711 -6.77 14.50 38.45
N ARG A 712 -6.91 13.35 39.14
CA ARG A 712 -8.08 12.49 38.92
C ARG A 712 -9.37 13.23 39.26
N MET A 713 -10.39 13.02 38.44
CA MET A 713 -11.65 13.70 38.67
C MET A 713 -12.56 12.99 39.68
N PHE A 714 -12.53 11.66 39.72
CA PHE A 714 -13.50 10.86 40.47
C PHE A 714 -12.98 10.41 41.83
N ARG A 715 -13.92 10.19 42.75
CA ARG A 715 -13.66 9.68 44.10
C ARG A 715 -13.67 8.16 44.12
N VAL A 716 -12.64 7.53 44.70
CA VAL A 716 -12.51 6.06 44.76
C VAL A 716 -13.17 5.47 46.01
N ASN A 717 -13.18 6.20 47.13
CA ASN A 717 -13.75 5.72 48.39
C ASN A 717 -14.48 6.81 49.19
N GLN A 718 -15.74 6.53 49.56
CA GLN A 718 -16.65 7.51 50.15
C GLN A 718 -16.24 7.98 51.56
N PHE A 719 -15.41 7.21 52.26
CA PHE A 719 -15.12 7.44 53.68
C PHE A 719 -13.71 7.91 53.96
N THR A 720 -12.76 7.64 53.06
CA THR A 720 -11.33 7.90 53.29
C THR A 720 -10.68 8.71 52.19
N ASP A 721 -11.32 8.81 51.03
CA ASP A 721 -10.76 9.54 49.90
C ASP A 721 -11.23 10.99 49.92
N GLN A 722 -10.27 11.92 49.97
CA GLN A 722 -10.51 13.36 49.94
C GLN A 722 -10.05 13.99 48.62
N LEU A 723 -9.37 13.24 47.75
CA LEU A 723 -8.81 13.74 46.50
C LEU A 723 -9.75 13.37 45.35
N TYR A 724 -10.52 14.35 44.87
CA TYR A 724 -11.43 14.27 43.73
C TYR A 724 -11.75 15.70 43.26
N ALA A 725 -12.14 15.87 42.00
CA ALA A 725 -12.49 17.19 41.47
C ALA A 725 -13.77 17.73 42.11
N LEU A 726 -13.72 18.97 42.58
CA LEU A 726 -14.86 19.71 43.10
C LEU A 726 -14.73 21.15 42.62
N VAL A 727 -15.74 21.62 41.87
CA VAL A 727 -15.85 23.04 41.50
C VAL A 727 -17.19 23.52 42.01
N ILE A 728 -17.21 24.64 42.71
CA ILE A 728 -18.41 25.20 43.34
C ILE A 728 -18.61 26.66 42.93
N ASP A 729 -19.87 27.03 42.71
CA ASP A 729 -20.29 28.42 42.81
C ASP A 729 -20.79 28.66 44.23
N ASP A 730 -19.94 29.23 45.08
CA ASP A 730 -20.19 29.43 46.50
C ASP A 730 -21.13 30.60 46.80
N HIS A 731 -21.47 31.43 45.79
CA HIS A 731 -22.35 32.61 45.91
C HIS A 731 -21.95 33.63 47.00
N ASP A 732 -20.79 33.46 47.63
CA ASP A 732 -20.35 34.30 48.73
C ASP A 732 -19.89 35.65 48.18
N THR A 733 -20.18 36.70 48.94
CA THR A 733 -19.82 38.09 48.58
C THR A 733 -18.74 38.67 49.49
N ASP A 734 -18.35 37.94 50.54
CA ASP A 734 -17.37 38.36 51.52
C ASP A 734 -16.55 37.15 52.00
N TYR A 735 -15.25 37.17 51.73
CA TYR A 735 -14.29 36.11 52.09
C TYR A 735 -14.33 35.71 53.57
N LEU A 736 -14.76 36.62 54.47
CA LEU A 736 -14.82 36.36 55.90
C LEU A 736 -16.10 35.64 56.34
N THR A 737 -17.09 35.51 55.46
CA THR A 737 -18.42 34.97 55.76
C THR A 737 -18.72 33.81 54.81
N ILE A 738 -18.30 32.60 55.19
CA ILE A 738 -18.52 31.39 54.38
C ILE A 738 -19.93 30.85 54.61
N ASN A 739 -20.74 30.72 53.55
CA ASN A 739 -22.09 30.18 53.62
C ASN A 739 -22.28 28.91 52.77
N GLY A 740 -21.86 27.76 53.29
CA GLY A 740 -22.02 26.49 52.56
C GLY A 740 -23.46 25.98 52.29
N ALA A 741 -24.50 26.81 52.47
CA ALA A 741 -25.90 26.44 52.27
C ALA A 741 -26.46 26.89 50.91
N ASP A 742 -25.82 27.83 50.22
CA ASP A 742 -26.13 28.27 48.84
C ASP A 742 -25.09 27.82 47.80
N ASP A 743 -24.02 27.13 48.21
CA ASP A 743 -23.08 26.48 47.29
C ASP A 743 -23.80 25.61 46.25
N THR A 744 -23.47 25.86 44.99
CA THR A 744 -23.95 25.09 43.85
C THR A 744 -22.78 24.33 43.23
N PRO A 745 -22.74 22.99 43.34
CA PRO A 745 -21.70 22.21 42.69
C PRO A 745 -21.81 22.31 41.16
N LEU A 746 -20.70 22.66 40.52
CA LEU A 746 -20.53 22.68 39.07
C LEU A 746 -19.84 21.41 38.60
N VAL A 747 -18.77 21.02 39.29
CA VAL A 747 -18.07 19.74 39.11
C VAL A 747 -18.06 18.99 40.42
N LYS A 748 -18.32 17.68 40.40
CA LYS A 748 -18.26 16.89 41.63
C LYS A 748 -17.93 15.42 41.40
N GLY A 749 -16.72 15.04 41.79
CA GLY A 749 -16.14 13.70 41.60
C GLY A 749 -16.82 12.54 42.32
N ASP A 750 -17.80 12.79 43.20
CA ASP A 750 -18.63 11.75 43.81
C ASP A 750 -20.07 11.70 43.27
N TRP A 751 -20.33 12.46 42.21
CA TRP A 751 -21.55 12.46 41.42
C TRP A 751 -21.25 12.00 39.99
N THR A 752 -22.22 11.33 39.38
CA THR A 752 -22.14 10.83 38.00
C THR A 752 -22.91 11.76 37.08
N ALA A 753 -22.30 12.13 35.95
CA ALA A 753 -22.93 12.89 34.88
C ALA A 753 -24.24 12.25 34.43
N ASP A 754 -25.18 13.04 33.90
CA ASP A 754 -26.44 12.49 33.40
C ASP A 754 -26.29 11.70 32.10
N TRP A 755 -25.30 12.09 31.29
CA TRP A 755 -24.93 11.43 30.04
C TRP A 755 -24.09 10.17 30.29
N ASP A 756 -24.32 9.11 29.52
CA ASP A 756 -23.71 7.78 29.66
C ASP A 756 -23.85 7.12 31.05
N ARG A 757 -24.75 7.65 31.89
CA ARG A 757 -25.06 7.03 33.18
C ARG A 757 -25.78 5.70 32.98
N VAL A 758 -25.18 4.64 33.49
CA VAL A 758 -25.68 3.27 33.34
C VAL A 758 -26.62 2.92 34.51
N PHE A 759 -26.33 3.41 35.73
CA PHE A 759 -27.10 3.06 36.92
C PHE A 759 -27.46 4.27 37.81
N GLY A 760 -28.50 4.10 38.61
CA GLY A 760 -28.82 5.03 39.71
C GLY A 760 -29.31 6.42 39.27
N ASP A 761 -29.19 7.35 40.21
CA ASP A 761 -29.36 8.80 39.98
C ASP A 761 -27.97 9.47 39.92
N GLN A 762 -27.90 10.80 39.82
CA GLN A 762 -26.60 11.50 39.77
C GLN A 762 -25.77 11.37 41.05
N TYR A 763 -26.35 10.93 42.18
CA TYR A 763 -25.75 11.03 43.52
C TYR A 763 -24.94 9.78 43.91
N HIS A 764 -24.15 9.24 42.98
CA HIS A 764 -23.25 8.13 43.21
C HIS A 764 -21.90 8.34 42.51
N MET A 765 -20.90 7.54 42.87
CA MET A 765 -19.58 7.60 42.24
C MET A 765 -19.64 7.08 40.81
N PRO A 766 -19.03 7.77 39.84
CA PRO A 766 -18.98 7.31 38.47
C PRO A 766 -18.17 6.03 38.34
N ASN A 767 -18.71 5.05 37.63
CA ASN A 767 -18.00 3.84 37.23
C ASN A 767 -17.32 4.04 35.87
N THR A 768 -16.09 4.58 35.90
CA THR A 768 -15.29 4.85 34.70
C THR A 768 -15.05 3.60 33.83
N GLY A 769 -14.97 2.41 34.45
CA GLY A 769 -14.85 1.14 33.71
C GLY A 769 -16.09 0.73 32.90
N LEU A 770 -17.22 1.41 33.09
CA LEU A 770 -18.43 1.26 32.28
C LEU A 770 -18.73 2.47 31.40
N GLY A 771 -17.82 3.45 31.35
CA GLY A 771 -17.98 4.69 30.58
C GLY A 771 -18.74 5.80 31.30
N GLU A 772 -19.06 5.66 32.59
CA GLU A 772 -19.67 6.75 33.36
C GLU A 772 -18.64 7.85 33.67
N ARG A 773 -19.06 9.11 33.53
CA ARG A 773 -18.21 10.30 33.71
C ARG A 773 -18.60 11.10 34.96
N VAL A 774 -17.66 11.92 35.46
CA VAL A 774 -17.88 12.81 36.61
C VAL A 774 -18.90 13.90 36.27
N TYR A 775 -19.79 14.23 37.20
CA TYR A 775 -20.70 15.36 37.03
C TYR A 775 -19.91 16.66 36.80
N GLY A 776 -20.19 17.37 35.70
CA GLY A 776 -19.49 18.60 35.34
C GLY A 776 -18.15 18.45 34.64
N TRP A 777 -17.71 17.22 34.31
CA TRP A 777 -16.34 16.93 33.89
C TRP A 777 -15.76 17.87 32.81
N TRP A 778 -16.56 18.27 31.83
CA TRP A 778 -16.20 19.14 30.71
C TRP A 778 -15.68 20.55 31.09
N LEU A 779 -15.71 20.92 32.37
CA LEU A 779 -15.14 22.17 32.86
C LEU A 779 -13.65 22.08 33.20
N LEU A 780 -13.12 20.85 33.33
CA LEU A 780 -11.73 20.57 33.72
C LEU A 780 -11.06 19.50 32.86
N ASP A 781 -11.83 18.63 32.20
CA ASP A 781 -11.36 17.54 31.34
C ASP A 781 -11.95 17.79 29.94
N TYR A 782 -11.10 18.21 29.01
CA TYR A 782 -11.46 18.62 27.65
C TYR A 782 -11.33 17.47 26.66
N ASN A 783 -10.38 16.56 26.87
CA ASN A 783 -10.17 15.37 26.03
C ASN A 783 -11.05 14.17 26.43
N GLY A 784 -11.70 14.22 27.59
CA GLY A 784 -12.64 13.24 28.08
C GLY A 784 -12.01 11.96 28.61
N ASP A 785 -10.81 12.00 29.18
CA ASP A 785 -10.13 10.83 29.74
C ASP A 785 -10.42 10.59 31.24
N ASN A 786 -11.22 11.45 31.89
CA ASN A 786 -11.53 11.50 33.33
C ASN A 786 -10.37 11.95 34.24
N ILE A 787 -9.39 12.65 33.67
CA ILE A 787 -8.32 13.37 34.35
C ILE A 787 -8.50 14.85 34.03
N ALA A 788 -8.35 15.72 35.02
CA ALA A 788 -8.36 17.16 34.76
C ALA A 788 -7.10 17.55 33.97
N ASP A 789 -7.25 18.37 32.94
CA ASP A 789 -6.17 18.86 32.07
C ASP A 789 -5.43 20.05 32.70
N GLY A 790 -5.19 19.97 34.02
CA GLY A 790 -4.53 21.02 34.80
C GLY A 790 -5.51 22.00 35.46
N THR A 791 -4.96 23.16 35.83
CA THR A 791 -5.75 24.33 36.29
C THR A 791 -6.14 25.19 35.09
N ASN A 792 -7.11 26.09 35.25
CA ASN A 792 -7.62 26.90 34.14
C ASN A 792 -6.84 28.21 34.03
N PRO A 793 -6.00 28.39 33.00
CA PRO A 793 -5.09 29.54 32.90
C PRO A 793 -5.77 30.88 32.59
N LEU A 794 -7.10 30.85 32.42
CA LEU A 794 -7.93 32.05 32.26
C LEU A 794 -8.70 32.39 33.54
N LYS A 795 -8.50 31.63 34.62
CA LYS A 795 -9.15 31.80 35.90
C LYS A 795 -8.16 31.63 37.03
N TRP A 796 -7.95 32.71 37.77
CA TRP A 796 -7.12 32.71 38.96
C TRP A 796 -7.53 31.77 40.10
N ASP A 797 -8.76 31.25 40.05
CA ASP A 797 -9.42 30.41 41.04
C ASP A 797 -10.32 29.46 40.24
N THR A 798 -9.77 28.31 39.89
CA THR A 798 -10.38 27.30 39.03
C THR A 798 -11.56 26.62 39.71
N ASP A 799 -11.44 26.34 41.00
CA ASP A 799 -12.40 25.55 41.77
C ASP A 799 -13.52 26.39 42.43
N GLY A 800 -13.29 27.70 42.54
CA GLY A 800 -14.23 28.70 43.03
C GLY A 800 -14.19 28.92 44.53
N ASP A 801 -13.21 28.41 45.27
CA ASP A 801 -13.17 28.42 46.74
C ASP A 801 -12.49 29.66 47.37
N TRP A 802 -12.05 30.62 46.53
CA TRP A 802 -11.32 31.85 46.85
C TRP A 802 -9.81 31.68 47.13
N LEU A 803 -9.26 30.49 47.01
CA LEU A 803 -7.83 30.26 46.92
C LEU A 803 -7.42 30.32 45.45
N ASN A 804 -6.25 30.88 45.20
CA ASN A 804 -5.71 30.84 43.84
C ASN A 804 -5.00 29.52 43.58
N ASP A 805 -5.01 29.09 42.33
CA ASP A 805 -4.63 27.74 41.91
C ASP A 805 -3.21 27.38 42.37
N TRP A 806 -2.27 28.32 42.27
CA TRP A 806 -0.91 28.12 42.79
C TRP A 806 -0.88 27.70 44.27
N PHE A 807 -1.70 28.30 45.15
CA PHE A 807 -1.69 27.94 46.56
C PHE A 807 -2.33 26.58 46.81
N GLU A 808 -3.34 26.19 46.03
CA GLU A 808 -4.01 24.90 46.14
C GLU A 808 -3.05 23.77 45.78
N ILE A 809 -2.36 23.90 44.65
CA ILE A 809 -1.37 22.93 44.21
C ILE A 809 -0.23 22.82 45.23
N GLU A 810 0.34 23.93 45.70
CA GLU A 810 1.49 23.92 46.62
C GLU A 810 1.15 23.43 48.04
N ASN A 811 -0.04 23.70 48.57
CA ASN A 811 -0.36 23.42 49.98
C ASN A 811 -1.31 22.24 50.20
N ASP A 812 -2.20 21.95 49.24
CA ASP A 812 -3.26 20.97 49.41
C ASP A 812 -3.04 19.70 48.58
N MET A 813 -2.27 19.78 47.47
CA MET A 813 -2.00 18.64 46.57
C MET A 813 -0.57 18.05 46.66
N LEU A 814 0.45 18.89 46.87
CA LEU A 814 1.88 18.50 46.99
C LEU A 814 2.38 18.51 48.44
#